data_AF-A0A9P0NQ96-F1
#
_entry.id   AF-A0A9P0NQ96-F1
#
_cell.length_a   1.000
_cell.length_b   1.000
_cell.length_c   1.000
_cell.angle_alpha   90.00
_cell.angle_beta   90.00
_cell.angle_gamma   90.00
#
_symmetry.space_group_name_H-M   'P 1'
#
loop_
_entity.id
_entity.type
_entity.pdbx_description
1 polymer ?
#
loop_
_entity_poly.entity_id
_entity_poly.type
_entity_poly.pdbx_seq_one_letter_code
_entity_poly.pdbx_strand_id
1 'polypeptide(L)'
;MWVNPKEVYANPLWHNEKLSVYFLLQHRVGHGQGNKLSSLLVGTFDSLFETKPSPYRILHQTPKSEKCYEIACALTESDILKDWEWLENNLDLKIFENEDDVTDFVLCKIKSLVATNASETPDEENSESFKDATIKFHRLFNMSCDTNLVCYYSCSYLKNKIPHQGWLYLSLEYLCFYSYLFGIEYKIVVRWTDVINLDKNTGVLTDTIKVITRDKREYRFFMFLHSSETFDLMKQLVNLAMKGIINDRWFNKDHDLLLKANKYVLKKQSFVKRDLDARAMSESYRLLFRLPLNEKLDGITNASLFKMYTKKPVFGQVYLSQNFLCFNSSKTKDPLNVVIPLCDVSQVEKIEQNEDMLFDNAVIITLKQTSANKEPSVFIFSQILKRDFFLKNISDHLGSLETRSSSKFQGTDSISDSEIKQPLRFTFGTKDQDNSIIKIKQRTKEVNWELYFKDHGDSISMYKTKELVKLVLDGIPESLRSNLWLKFSGAYHDMVANPGLYNELVNIASTTKSISHDEIERDLHRSLPEHPAFQSEIGINALRRVLTAYATKNPQIGYCQAMNIIASVLLIYCTEEEAFWLLACICENMLPDYYNNKVVGALVDQGVMDNLIANNLPYIYDILSRLGLIQMISLSWFLTIFLSVMNYQSAIYIVDWFFFDGAKVIFQVALSILEMNHKRLACCHDDGEAMQTLCNYLSGIYNEEFEQSDLYKDGDKIDRSVSVQELINNGYTKFKSVNSKMIENLRVMNRLKVVQSLEDGNEKNIVRLLLQDNYFSSDELMDLLKFVREEVVSVHKRTHVQPLKAETPMEPYESYRIDFQLFETMFMAISPLAKNSSTNNLSVRLFKLMDMNDDGFLDFRELTKALGLTSTVDVTTRLKILYLLHLSPLLSNDSLSSTDPNISESGAEYASDAAEYFNTNISSDIICESNLNDLQTLRSITTNWKNSTICLPIMSEDSFVELCKTMYDLIGSLTIDQEMLNNISKISTNLLELGNLNKEESNKSENRNDSEWFINAEQFVATALTVQKLVEFIGAKSNVLKALQELRNI
;
A
#
# COMPACT_ATOMS: atom_id res chain seq x y z
N MET A 1 -30.73 0.58 27.80
CA MET A 1 -29.58 -0.35 27.86
C MET A 1 -28.87 -0.19 29.19
N TRP A 2 -28.37 -1.29 29.77
CA TRP A 2 -27.55 -1.29 30.98
C TRP A 2 -26.25 -0.50 30.81
N VAL A 3 -25.85 0.23 31.85
CA VAL A 3 -24.57 0.96 31.90
C VAL A 3 -23.78 0.55 33.13
N ASN A 4 -22.46 0.71 33.07
CA ASN A 4 -21.63 0.52 34.25
C ASN A 4 -22.09 1.47 35.36
N PRO A 5 -22.45 0.96 36.55
CA PRO A 5 -23.05 1.78 37.59
C PRO A 5 -22.16 2.96 37.99
N LYS A 6 -22.70 4.17 37.90
CA LYS A 6 -21.99 5.41 38.23
C LYS A 6 -22.78 6.22 39.24
N GLU A 7 -22.10 6.71 40.28
CA GLU A 7 -22.71 7.59 41.28
C GLU A 7 -23.10 8.93 40.63
N VAL A 8 -24.34 9.34 40.82
CA VAL A 8 -24.92 10.56 40.26
C VAL A 8 -25.64 11.35 41.33
N TYR A 9 -25.51 12.68 41.25
CA TYR A 9 -26.20 13.60 42.16
C TYR A 9 -27.55 14.01 41.61
N ALA A 10 -28.51 14.27 42.50
CA ALA A 10 -29.81 14.80 42.14
C ALA A 10 -29.65 16.15 41.40
N ASN A 11 -30.21 16.24 40.20
CA ASN A 11 -30.11 17.40 39.33
C ASN A 11 -31.51 17.83 38.89
N PRO A 12 -31.91 19.12 39.02
CA PRO A 12 -33.23 19.62 38.67
C PRO A 12 -33.59 19.51 37.16
N LEU A 13 -32.65 19.08 36.32
CA LEU A 13 -32.86 18.85 34.87
C LEU A 13 -33.56 17.52 34.52
N TRP A 14 -34.02 16.75 35.51
CA TRP A 14 -34.64 15.44 35.32
C TRP A 14 -36.00 15.35 36.02
N HIS A 15 -36.98 14.77 35.34
CA HIS A 15 -38.31 14.47 35.88
C HIS A 15 -38.47 12.97 36.12
N ASN A 16 -39.00 12.62 37.29
CA ASN A 16 -39.33 11.24 37.63
C ASN A 16 -40.60 10.82 36.88
N GLU A 17 -40.54 9.67 36.21
CA GLU A 17 -41.62 9.11 35.42
C GLU A 17 -42.25 7.88 36.09
N LYS A 18 -41.41 6.98 36.63
CA LYS A 18 -41.83 5.86 37.49
C LYS A 18 -40.93 5.75 38.71
N LEU A 19 -41.50 5.28 39.81
CA LEU A 19 -40.79 5.02 41.06
C LEU A 19 -41.15 3.64 41.60
N SER A 20 -40.14 2.91 42.04
CA SER A 20 -40.26 1.73 42.89
C SER A 20 -39.52 1.98 44.21
N VAL A 21 -39.49 0.97 45.11
CA VAL A 21 -38.79 1.10 46.41
C VAL A 21 -37.28 1.30 46.24
N TYR A 22 -36.69 0.74 45.17
CA TYR A 22 -35.24 0.74 44.95
C TYR A 22 -34.81 1.39 43.64
N PHE A 23 -35.75 1.74 42.75
CA PHE A 23 -35.43 2.27 41.42
C PHE A 23 -36.25 3.52 41.06
N LEU A 24 -35.63 4.43 40.32
CA LEU A 24 -36.27 5.61 39.76
C LEU A 24 -36.06 5.65 38.24
N LEU A 25 -37.15 5.65 37.47
CA LEU A 25 -37.11 5.96 36.05
C LEU A 25 -37.26 7.47 35.87
N GLN A 26 -36.31 8.08 35.19
CA GLN A 26 -36.28 9.51 34.93
C GLN A 26 -36.20 9.79 33.43
N HIS A 27 -36.91 10.82 33.00
CA HIS A 27 -36.72 11.45 31.69
C HIS A 27 -36.22 12.87 31.85
N ARG A 28 -35.63 13.40 30.78
CA ARG A 28 -34.95 14.68 30.81
C ARG A 28 -35.85 15.86 30.43
N VAL A 29 -35.76 16.96 31.19
CA VAL A 29 -36.51 18.19 30.91
C VAL A 29 -36.14 18.74 29.52
N GLY A 30 -37.14 18.90 28.64
CA GLY A 30 -36.97 19.41 27.27
C GLY A 30 -36.90 18.35 26.17
N HIS A 31 -37.03 17.05 26.51
CA HIS A 31 -37.15 15.95 25.56
C HIS A 31 -38.54 15.31 25.67
N GLY A 32 -39.37 15.39 24.63
CA GLY A 32 -40.75 14.88 24.65
C GLY A 32 -41.69 15.75 25.50
N GLN A 33 -42.55 16.53 24.85
CA GLN A 33 -43.64 17.33 25.46
C GLN A 33 -43.23 18.43 26.49
N GLY A 34 -42.56 19.50 26.04
CA GLY A 34 -42.42 20.73 26.84
C GLY A 34 -41.62 21.86 26.17
N ASN A 35 -42.13 23.09 26.26
CA ASN A 35 -41.64 24.38 25.73
C ASN A 35 -40.23 24.45 25.06
N LYS A 36 -40.23 24.84 23.76
CA LYS A 36 -39.07 24.97 22.84
C LYS A 36 -37.87 25.81 23.31
N LEU A 37 -38.04 26.68 24.31
CA LEU A 37 -36.94 27.51 24.85
C LEU A 37 -36.09 26.78 25.89
N SER A 38 -36.69 25.87 26.65
CA SER A 38 -35.98 25.10 27.68
C SER A 38 -35.04 24.05 27.06
N SER A 39 -35.46 23.41 25.96
CA SER A 39 -34.64 22.43 25.22
C SER A 39 -33.39 23.04 24.58
N LEU A 40 -33.46 24.31 24.14
CA LEU A 40 -32.31 25.06 23.58
C LEU A 40 -31.28 25.45 24.65
N LEU A 41 -31.74 25.83 25.86
CA LEU A 41 -30.85 26.18 26.97
C LEU A 41 -30.17 24.94 27.58
N VAL A 42 -30.91 23.83 27.72
CA VAL A 42 -30.36 22.56 28.20
C VAL A 42 -29.35 21.98 27.21
N GLY A 43 -29.62 22.04 25.90
CA GLY A 43 -28.65 21.64 24.86
C GLY A 43 -27.37 22.49 24.82
N THR A 44 -27.44 23.74 25.28
CA THR A 44 -26.27 24.65 25.41
C THR A 44 -25.47 24.36 26.68
N PHE A 45 -26.14 23.98 27.78
CA PHE A 45 -25.47 23.58 29.02
C PHE A 45 -24.76 22.22 28.88
N ASP A 46 -25.36 21.27 28.15
CA ASP A 46 -24.79 19.93 27.91
C ASP A 46 -23.54 19.92 27.05
N SER A 47 -23.44 20.90 26.14
CA SER A 47 -22.26 21.11 25.31
C SER A 47 -21.13 21.80 26.08
N LEU A 48 -21.44 22.57 27.13
CA LEU A 48 -20.44 23.17 28.04
C LEU A 48 -19.88 22.19 29.06
N PHE A 49 -20.66 21.19 29.49
CA PHE A 49 -20.25 20.19 30.49
C PHE A 49 -19.92 18.80 29.90
N GLU A 50 -19.89 18.66 28.57
CA GLU A 50 -19.57 17.42 27.84
C GLU A 50 -20.39 16.18 28.27
N THR A 51 -21.65 16.37 28.67
CA THR A 51 -22.56 15.26 28.93
C THR A 51 -23.79 15.45 28.06
N LYS A 52 -23.92 14.66 26.99
CA LYS A 52 -25.24 14.31 26.42
C LYS A 52 -25.68 12.99 27.07
N PRO A 53 -26.15 12.98 28.32
CA PRO A 53 -26.77 11.79 28.88
C PRO A 53 -28.02 11.45 28.05
N SER A 54 -28.28 10.17 27.88
CA SER A 54 -29.45 9.69 27.14
C SER A 54 -30.74 10.25 27.77
N PRO A 55 -31.77 10.59 26.98
CA PRO A 55 -32.97 11.29 27.46
C PRO A 55 -33.76 10.53 28.53
N TYR A 56 -33.59 9.21 28.62
CA TYR A 56 -34.16 8.37 29.67
C TYR A 56 -33.07 7.64 30.44
N ARG A 57 -33.26 7.48 31.76
CA ARG A 57 -32.36 6.72 32.63
C ARG A 57 -33.10 6.05 33.79
N ILE A 58 -32.53 4.95 34.29
CA ILE A 58 -32.95 4.30 35.53
C ILE A 58 -31.84 4.47 36.57
N LEU A 59 -32.23 4.94 37.75
CA LEU A 59 -31.36 5.07 38.92
C LEU A 59 -31.70 4.00 39.95
N HIS A 60 -30.69 3.43 40.59
CA HIS A 60 -30.82 2.67 41.82
C HIS A 60 -30.62 3.61 43.02
N GLN A 61 -31.55 3.57 43.97
CA GLN A 61 -31.50 4.33 45.22
C GLN A 61 -32.30 3.61 46.30
N THR A 62 -31.71 3.41 47.48
CA THR A 62 -32.42 2.82 48.63
C THR A 62 -33.08 3.91 49.48
N PRO A 63 -34.16 3.61 50.23
CA PRO A 63 -34.93 4.60 50.98
C PRO A 63 -34.12 5.44 51.99
N LYS A 64 -33.03 4.90 52.57
CA LYS A 64 -32.19 5.61 53.55
C LYS A 64 -30.92 6.22 52.96
N SER A 65 -30.62 6.00 51.68
CA SER A 65 -29.38 6.47 51.04
C SER A 65 -29.60 7.77 50.25
N GLU A 66 -28.72 8.74 50.48
CA GLU A 66 -28.63 9.96 49.64
C GLU A 66 -27.88 9.71 48.32
N LYS A 67 -27.28 8.53 48.15
CA LYS A 67 -26.52 8.16 46.94
C LYS A 67 -27.43 7.49 45.92
N CYS A 68 -27.37 7.99 44.69
CA CYS A 68 -28.03 7.38 43.54
C CYS A 68 -26.99 6.83 42.57
N TYR A 69 -27.26 5.67 42.00
CA TYR A 69 -26.42 5.06 40.97
C TYR A 69 -27.19 4.97 39.65
N GLU A 70 -26.65 5.53 38.58
CA GLU A 70 -27.21 5.33 37.24
C GLU A 70 -26.86 3.93 36.76
N ILE A 71 -27.89 3.13 36.45
CA ILE A 71 -27.74 1.70 36.11
C ILE A 71 -28.20 1.35 34.69
N ALA A 72 -29.05 2.18 34.08
CA ALA A 72 -29.46 2.03 32.68
C ALA A 72 -29.77 3.38 32.06
N CYS A 73 -29.56 3.51 30.75
CA CYS A 73 -29.95 4.70 29.98
C CYS A 73 -30.46 4.32 28.58
N ALA A 74 -31.36 5.11 28.00
CA ALA A 74 -31.88 4.86 26.65
C ALA A 74 -32.29 6.14 25.91
N LEU A 75 -32.29 6.04 24.57
CA LEU A 75 -32.70 7.13 23.67
C LEU A 75 -34.23 7.20 23.49
N THR A 76 -34.92 6.08 23.67
CA THR A 76 -36.37 5.98 23.50
C THR A 76 -37.02 5.50 24.80
N GLU A 77 -38.26 5.93 25.03
CA GLU A 77 -39.08 5.50 26.16
C GLU A 77 -39.35 3.98 26.08
N SER A 78 -39.59 3.46 24.87
CA SER A 78 -39.83 2.03 24.66
C SER A 78 -38.64 1.15 25.08
N ASP A 79 -37.41 1.63 24.91
CA ASP A 79 -36.23 0.83 25.24
C ASP A 79 -35.90 0.89 26.73
N ILE A 80 -36.08 2.04 27.40
CA ILE A 80 -35.85 2.11 28.86
C ILE A 80 -36.93 1.35 29.64
N LEU A 81 -38.16 1.28 29.12
CA LEU A 81 -39.25 0.55 29.74
C LEU A 81 -39.01 -0.97 29.74
N LYS A 82 -38.35 -1.52 28.71
CA LYS A 82 -37.93 -2.93 28.70
C LYS A 82 -36.95 -3.24 29.83
N ASP A 83 -35.97 -2.35 30.06
CA ASP A 83 -35.01 -2.51 31.16
C ASP A 83 -35.71 -2.38 32.52
N TRP A 84 -36.69 -1.48 32.64
CA TRP A 84 -37.52 -1.34 33.84
C TRP A 84 -38.32 -2.62 34.13
N GLU A 85 -39.02 -3.17 33.13
CA GLU A 85 -39.76 -4.43 33.26
C GLU A 85 -38.84 -5.60 33.60
N TRP A 86 -37.61 -5.59 33.08
CA TRP A 86 -36.62 -6.61 33.45
C TRP A 86 -36.26 -6.53 34.94
N LEU A 87 -36.04 -5.33 35.50
CA LEU A 87 -35.74 -5.16 36.93
C LEU A 87 -36.89 -5.71 37.79
N GLU A 88 -38.13 -5.36 37.46
CA GLU A 88 -39.30 -5.79 38.23
C GLU A 88 -39.53 -7.31 38.19
N ASN A 89 -39.28 -7.93 37.04
CA ASN A 89 -39.53 -9.36 36.85
C ASN A 89 -38.37 -10.25 37.32
N ASN A 90 -37.14 -9.74 37.37
CA ASN A 90 -35.94 -10.57 37.59
C ASN A 90 -35.20 -10.27 38.91
N LEU A 91 -35.50 -9.17 39.60
CA LEU A 91 -34.87 -8.82 40.88
C LEU A 91 -35.89 -8.81 42.03
N ASP A 92 -35.87 -9.85 42.86
CA ASP A 92 -36.59 -9.83 44.14
C ASP A 92 -35.70 -9.29 45.26
N LEU A 93 -35.70 -7.97 45.42
CA LEU A 93 -34.86 -7.26 46.39
C LEU A 93 -35.41 -7.28 47.82
N LYS A 94 -36.62 -7.81 48.04
CA LYS A 94 -37.25 -7.89 49.38
C LYS A 94 -36.64 -8.99 50.25
N ILE A 95 -35.78 -9.83 49.68
CA ILE A 95 -35.09 -10.93 50.38
C ILE A 95 -33.96 -10.40 51.28
N PHE A 96 -33.45 -9.20 51.00
CA PHE A 96 -32.34 -8.62 51.74
C PHE A 96 -32.82 -7.82 52.96
N GLU A 97 -32.22 -8.06 54.12
CA GLU A 97 -32.54 -7.35 55.37
C GLU A 97 -31.81 -5.99 55.48
N ASN A 98 -30.70 -5.82 54.75
CA ASN A 98 -29.85 -4.63 54.76
C ASN A 98 -29.85 -3.91 53.40
N GLU A 99 -30.01 -2.58 53.41
CA GLU A 99 -30.02 -1.74 52.20
C GLU A 99 -28.66 -1.63 51.51
N ASP A 100 -27.55 -1.74 52.26
CA ASP A 100 -26.21 -1.75 51.67
C ASP A 100 -26.00 -3.03 50.83
N ASP A 101 -26.47 -4.18 51.34
CA ASP A 101 -26.40 -5.46 50.63
C ASP A 101 -27.27 -5.45 49.36
N VAL A 102 -28.44 -4.78 49.40
CA VAL A 102 -29.27 -4.55 48.21
C VAL A 102 -28.49 -3.76 47.16
N THR A 103 -27.79 -2.71 47.59
CA THR A 103 -27.01 -1.86 46.67
C THR A 103 -25.86 -2.64 46.06
N ASP A 104 -25.07 -3.34 46.86
CA ASP A 104 -23.96 -4.15 46.36
C ASP A 104 -24.43 -5.25 45.40
N PHE A 105 -25.54 -5.91 45.72
CA PHE A 105 -26.15 -6.92 44.87
C PHE A 105 -26.59 -6.34 43.52
N VAL A 106 -27.33 -5.22 43.53
CA VAL A 106 -27.79 -4.55 42.30
C VAL A 106 -26.59 -4.11 41.46
N LEU A 107 -25.61 -3.42 42.05
CA LEU A 107 -24.43 -2.95 41.32
C LEU A 107 -23.63 -4.10 40.71
N CYS A 108 -23.46 -5.20 41.45
CA CYS A 108 -22.78 -6.40 40.95
C CYS A 108 -23.56 -7.06 39.81
N LYS A 109 -24.88 -7.21 39.96
CA LYS A 109 -25.74 -7.84 38.94
C LYS A 109 -25.79 -7.03 37.65
N ILE A 110 -25.88 -5.70 37.73
CA ILE A 110 -25.84 -4.83 36.55
C ILE A 110 -24.47 -4.87 35.88
N LYS A 111 -23.35 -4.84 36.64
CA LYS A 111 -22.01 -5.03 36.07
C LYS A 111 -21.87 -6.37 35.35
N SER A 112 -22.44 -7.44 35.90
CA SER A 112 -22.49 -8.75 35.23
C SER A 112 -23.28 -8.68 33.92
N LEU A 113 -24.44 -8.04 33.89
CA LEU A 113 -25.24 -7.88 32.67
C LEU A 113 -24.54 -7.07 31.59
N VAL A 114 -23.81 -6.01 31.99
CA VAL A 114 -22.97 -5.21 31.07
C VAL A 114 -21.85 -6.08 30.49
N ALA A 115 -21.22 -6.92 31.32
CA ALA A 115 -20.17 -7.83 30.86
C ALA A 115 -20.68 -8.93 29.93
N THR A 116 -21.88 -9.48 30.17
CA THR A 116 -22.47 -10.53 29.31
C THR A 116 -22.97 -10.00 27.96
N ASN A 117 -23.34 -8.72 27.88
CA ASN A 117 -23.80 -8.07 26.64
C ASN A 117 -22.68 -7.47 25.79
N ALA A 118 -21.45 -7.34 26.33
CA ALA A 118 -20.28 -7.01 25.53
C ALA A 118 -19.78 -8.30 24.87
N SER A 119 -20.00 -8.44 23.57
CA SER A 119 -19.43 -9.54 22.77
C SER A 119 -17.94 -9.69 23.07
N GLU A 120 -17.49 -10.93 23.31
CA GLU A 120 -16.09 -11.29 23.49
C GLU A 120 -15.25 -10.84 22.29
N THR A 121 -14.70 -9.62 22.36
CA THR A 121 -13.50 -9.26 21.62
C THR A 121 -12.36 -9.13 22.64
N PRO A 122 -11.20 -9.76 22.41
CA PRO A 122 -10.10 -9.81 23.35
C PRO A 122 -9.32 -8.48 23.34
N ASP A 123 -9.96 -7.38 23.75
CA ASP A 123 -9.36 -6.05 23.70
C ASP A 123 -8.92 -5.59 25.10
N GLU A 124 -8.16 -6.38 25.84
CA GLU A 124 -7.44 -5.93 27.07
C GLU A 124 -6.30 -4.91 26.76
N GLU A 125 -6.15 -4.52 25.49
CA GLU A 125 -4.98 -3.83 24.96
C GLU A 125 -5.03 -2.30 25.09
N ASN A 126 -6.23 -1.72 25.19
CA ASN A 126 -6.47 -0.27 25.14
C ASN A 126 -7.04 0.27 26.46
N SER A 127 -6.73 1.52 26.81
CA SER A 127 -7.34 2.19 27.97
C SER A 127 -8.86 2.25 27.85
N GLU A 128 -9.55 2.19 28.99
CA GLU A 128 -11.02 2.27 29.05
C GLU A 128 -11.56 3.55 28.39
N SER A 129 -10.90 4.69 28.61
CA SER A 129 -11.22 5.95 27.95
C SER A 129 -11.08 5.91 26.41
N PHE A 130 -10.15 5.10 25.89
CA PHE A 130 -9.98 4.93 24.46
C PHE A 130 -11.06 4.03 23.87
N LYS A 131 -11.45 2.96 24.58
CA LYS A 131 -12.58 2.08 24.18
C LYS A 131 -13.88 2.89 24.04
N ASP A 132 -14.15 3.76 25.00
CA ASP A 132 -15.31 4.67 24.94
C ASP A 132 -15.26 5.60 23.73
N ALA A 133 -14.08 6.12 23.39
CA ALA A 133 -13.88 6.96 22.21
C ALA A 133 -14.09 6.17 20.90
N THR A 134 -13.66 4.90 20.86
CA THR A 134 -13.89 3.99 19.74
C THR A 134 -15.37 3.71 19.52
N ILE A 135 -16.11 3.37 20.58
CA ILE A 135 -17.56 3.15 20.50
C ILE A 135 -18.27 4.42 20.02
N LYS A 136 -17.86 5.60 20.52
CA LYS A 136 -18.38 6.89 20.05
C LYS A 136 -18.05 7.11 18.58
N PHE A 137 -16.84 6.83 18.13
CA PHE A 137 -16.43 6.94 16.73
C PHE A 137 -17.30 6.07 15.81
N HIS A 138 -17.46 4.78 16.11
CA HIS A 138 -18.30 3.88 15.31
C HIS A 138 -19.75 4.35 15.25
N ARG A 139 -20.31 4.79 16.39
CA ARG A 139 -21.68 5.31 16.47
C ARG A 139 -21.87 6.64 15.72
N LEU A 140 -20.93 7.58 15.85
CA LEU A 140 -21.06 8.93 15.27
C LEU A 140 -21.01 8.92 13.74
N PHE A 141 -20.19 8.04 13.18
CA PHE A 141 -19.89 7.98 11.74
C PHE A 141 -20.46 6.75 11.04
N ASN A 142 -21.22 5.90 11.73
CA ASN A 142 -21.79 4.66 11.21
C ASN A 142 -20.73 3.73 10.59
N MET A 143 -19.57 3.62 11.26
CA MET A 143 -18.42 2.85 10.78
C MET A 143 -18.55 1.39 11.22
N SER A 144 -18.04 0.45 10.40
CA SER A 144 -17.98 -0.97 10.76
C SER A 144 -17.14 -1.20 12.01
N CYS A 145 -17.43 -2.26 12.76
CA CYS A 145 -16.66 -2.64 13.95
C CYS A 145 -15.19 -2.95 13.61
N ASP A 146 -14.91 -3.37 12.37
CA ASP A 146 -13.55 -3.68 11.88
C ASP A 146 -12.68 -2.44 11.65
N THR A 147 -13.30 -1.25 11.56
CA THR A 147 -12.58 0.01 11.34
C THR A 147 -11.78 0.35 12.60
N ASN A 148 -10.44 0.29 12.51
CA ASN A 148 -9.55 0.47 13.65
C ASN A 148 -9.28 1.96 13.89
N LEU A 149 -9.82 2.51 14.98
CA LEU A 149 -9.46 3.86 15.44
C LEU A 149 -7.99 3.88 15.89
N VAL A 150 -7.20 4.81 15.34
CA VAL A 150 -5.78 4.98 15.67
C VAL A 150 -5.63 5.98 16.80
N CYS A 151 -6.19 7.18 16.65
CA CYS A 151 -6.09 8.23 17.65
C CYS A 151 -7.23 9.25 17.51
N TYR A 152 -7.43 10.09 18.53
CA TYR A 152 -8.36 11.21 18.48
C TYR A 152 -7.76 12.44 19.14
N TYR A 153 -8.06 13.62 18.60
CA TYR A 153 -7.51 14.91 19.02
C TYR A 153 -8.63 15.94 19.16
N SER A 154 -8.59 16.74 20.22
CA SER A 154 -9.42 17.95 20.31
C SER A 154 -8.85 19.01 19.38
N CYS A 155 -9.68 19.60 18.53
CA CYS A 155 -9.30 20.69 17.63
C CYS A 155 -10.51 21.53 17.23
N SER A 156 -10.28 22.58 16.43
CA SER A 156 -11.34 23.37 15.81
C SER A 156 -11.28 23.26 14.30
N TYR A 157 -12.45 23.11 13.67
CA TYR A 157 -12.63 23.16 12.22
C TYR A 157 -13.12 24.54 11.79
N LEU A 158 -12.48 25.13 10.79
CA LEU A 158 -12.86 26.44 10.26
C LEU A 158 -13.78 26.29 9.05
N LYS A 159 -15.07 26.60 9.22
CA LYS A 159 -16.06 26.65 8.12
C LYS A 159 -16.52 28.08 7.93
N ASN A 160 -16.39 28.65 6.73
CA ASN A 160 -16.82 30.02 6.43
C ASN A 160 -16.29 31.09 7.42
N LYS A 161 -15.03 30.93 7.88
CA LYS A 161 -14.37 31.76 8.92
C LYS A 161 -14.97 31.63 10.33
N ILE A 162 -15.88 30.69 10.57
CA ILE A 162 -16.45 30.39 11.88
C ILE A 162 -15.73 29.15 12.45
N PRO A 163 -15.19 29.25 13.68
CA PRO A 163 -14.54 28.14 14.34
C PRO A 163 -15.57 27.20 14.98
N HIS A 164 -15.52 25.92 14.63
CA HIS A 164 -16.33 24.87 15.23
C HIS A 164 -15.43 23.95 16.05
N GLN A 165 -15.51 24.07 17.38
CA GLN A 165 -14.72 23.22 18.27
C GLN A 165 -15.29 21.80 18.28
N GLY A 166 -14.42 20.81 18.23
CA GLY A 166 -14.82 19.42 18.13
C GLY A 166 -13.66 18.44 18.28
N TRP A 167 -13.90 17.23 17.80
CA TRP A 167 -12.98 16.11 17.90
C TRP A 167 -12.65 15.56 16.53
N LEU A 168 -11.36 15.42 16.26
CA LEU A 168 -10.79 14.78 15.08
C LEU A 168 -10.42 13.34 15.43
N TYR A 169 -11.05 12.38 14.78
CA TYR A 169 -10.78 10.94 14.89
C TYR A 169 -10.01 10.49 13.65
N LEU A 170 -8.88 9.81 13.87
CA LEU A 170 -8.04 9.28 12.79
C LEU A 170 -8.09 7.75 12.86
N SER A 171 -8.60 7.10 11.82
CA SER A 171 -8.50 5.65 11.61
C SER A 171 -7.41 5.33 10.57
N LEU A 172 -7.17 4.05 10.30
CA LEU A 172 -6.26 3.62 9.24
C LEU A 172 -6.72 4.06 7.84
N GLU A 173 -8.02 4.29 7.66
CA GLU A 173 -8.67 4.54 6.38
C GLU A 173 -9.24 5.96 6.28
N TYR A 174 -9.70 6.52 7.40
CA TYR A 174 -10.47 7.75 7.43
C TYR A 174 -9.91 8.80 8.39
N LEU A 175 -10.04 10.05 7.97
CA LEU A 175 -10.08 11.23 8.81
C LEU A 175 -11.55 11.58 9.05
N CYS A 176 -11.95 11.61 10.31
CA CYS A 176 -13.32 11.93 10.71
C CYS A 176 -13.32 13.11 11.69
N PHE A 177 -14.20 14.10 11.51
CA PHE A 177 -14.35 15.20 12.45
C PHE A 177 -15.80 15.37 12.88
N TYR A 178 -15.99 15.58 14.18
CA TYR A 178 -17.29 15.80 14.80
C TYR A 178 -17.30 17.10 15.60
N SER A 179 -18.31 17.95 15.39
CA SER A 179 -18.60 19.10 16.23
C SER A 179 -20.11 19.26 16.42
N TYR A 180 -20.51 19.66 17.62
CA TYR A 180 -21.90 20.00 17.93
C TYR A 180 -21.92 21.27 18.80
N LEU A 181 -22.37 22.37 18.22
CA LEU A 181 -22.42 23.69 18.86
C LEU A 181 -23.73 24.39 18.49
N PHE A 182 -24.48 24.88 19.49
CA PHE A 182 -25.75 25.61 19.32
C PHE A 182 -26.81 24.87 18.48
N GLY A 183 -26.92 23.56 18.64
CA GLY A 183 -27.88 22.75 17.88
C GLY A 183 -27.45 22.42 16.44
N ILE A 184 -26.29 22.91 15.99
CA ILE A 184 -25.74 22.63 14.68
C ILE A 184 -24.71 21.50 14.81
N GLU A 185 -24.97 20.41 14.08
CA GLU A 185 -24.06 19.27 13.99
C GLU A 185 -23.22 19.35 12.71
N TYR A 186 -21.91 19.12 12.85
CA TYR A 186 -20.98 18.96 11.74
C TYR A 186 -20.31 17.60 11.82
N LYS A 187 -20.44 16.82 10.75
CA LYS A 187 -19.74 15.56 10.51
C LYS A 187 -18.92 15.69 9.24
N ILE A 188 -17.65 15.34 9.32
CA ILE A 188 -16.73 15.26 8.18
C ILE A 188 -16.17 13.85 8.18
N VAL A 189 -16.17 13.20 7.02
CA VAL A 189 -15.54 11.90 6.77
C VAL A 189 -14.75 12.05 5.48
N VAL A 190 -13.45 11.81 5.54
CA VAL A 190 -12.52 11.92 4.41
C VAL A 190 -11.66 10.67 4.40
N ARG A 191 -11.63 9.93 3.30
CA ARG A 191 -10.67 8.82 3.14
C ARG A 191 -9.27 9.36 2.91
N TRP A 192 -8.26 8.67 3.45
CA TRP A 192 -6.86 9.03 3.17
C TRP A 192 -6.51 8.93 1.69
N THR A 193 -7.15 8.02 0.95
CA THR A 193 -6.99 7.87 -0.52
C THR A 193 -7.53 9.07 -1.31
N ASP A 194 -8.45 9.83 -0.73
CA ASP A 194 -9.08 10.99 -1.38
C ASP A 194 -8.33 12.29 -1.10
N VAL A 195 -7.35 12.29 -0.18
CA VAL A 195 -6.54 13.47 0.13
C VAL A 195 -5.59 13.75 -1.04
N ILE A 196 -5.59 14.96 -1.57
CA ILE A 196 -4.66 15.40 -2.65
C ILE A 196 -3.54 16.30 -2.14
N ASN A 197 -3.76 16.96 -1.00
CA ASN A 197 -2.74 17.78 -0.37
C ASN A 197 -2.95 17.82 1.14
N LEU A 198 -1.85 17.74 1.87
CA LEU A 198 -1.79 17.77 3.33
C LEU A 198 -0.68 18.75 3.75
N ASP A 199 -1.07 19.96 4.13
CA ASP A 199 -0.14 21.03 4.47
C ASP A 199 -0.26 21.43 5.95
N LYS A 200 0.86 21.83 6.55
CA LYS A 200 0.90 22.45 7.88
C LYS A 200 1.45 23.86 7.77
N ASN A 201 0.63 24.84 8.13
CA ASN A 201 1.04 26.24 8.22
C ASN A 201 1.26 26.62 9.69
N THR A 202 2.46 27.07 10.01
CA THR A 202 2.80 27.64 11.32
C THR A 202 2.35 29.09 11.37
N GLY A 203 1.24 29.36 12.06
CA GLY A 203 0.72 30.71 12.27
C GLY A 203 1.33 31.38 13.50
N VAL A 204 1.14 32.69 13.64
CA VAL A 204 1.64 33.49 14.79
C VAL A 204 0.97 33.08 16.11
N LEU A 205 -0.27 32.59 16.07
CA LEU A 205 -1.05 32.20 17.26
C LEU A 205 -1.24 30.68 17.37
N THR A 206 -1.63 30.01 16.29
CA THR A 206 -1.87 28.56 16.28
C THR A 206 -1.51 27.94 14.94
N ASP A 207 -0.91 26.76 14.98
CA ASP A 207 -0.68 25.95 13.79
C ASP A 207 -2.01 25.53 13.15
N THR A 208 -2.06 25.55 11.82
CA THR A 208 -3.21 25.10 11.03
C THR A 208 -2.78 23.92 10.16
N ILE A 209 -3.55 22.84 10.21
CA ILE A 209 -3.44 21.70 9.29
C ILE A 209 -4.52 21.85 8.22
N LYS A 210 -4.10 21.87 6.97
CA LYS A 210 -4.96 21.99 5.80
C LYS A 210 -4.98 20.66 5.05
N VAL A 211 -6.19 20.13 4.82
CA VAL A 211 -6.45 18.91 4.06
C VAL A 211 -7.26 19.30 2.83
N ILE A 212 -6.77 18.98 1.63
CA ILE A 212 -7.52 19.16 0.39
C ILE A 212 -7.84 17.78 -0.18
N THR A 213 -9.07 17.57 -0.64
CA THR A 213 -9.54 16.31 -1.23
C THR A 213 -9.69 16.36 -2.74
N ARG A 214 -9.83 15.20 -3.41
CA ARG A 214 -9.96 15.05 -4.88
C ARG A 214 -11.10 15.89 -5.48
N ASP A 215 -12.19 16.05 -4.75
CA ASP A 215 -13.32 16.91 -5.12
C ASP A 215 -13.07 18.42 -4.88
N LYS A 216 -11.81 18.80 -4.64
CA LYS A 216 -11.34 20.17 -4.36
C LYS A 216 -11.95 20.80 -3.10
N ARG A 217 -12.51 20.00 -2.18
CA ARG A 217 -12.90 20.52 -0.86
C ARG A 217 -11.67 20.77 -0.01
N GLU A 218 -11.71 21.85 0.74
CA GLU A 218 -10.64 22.26 1.65
C GLU A 218 -11.13 22.23 3.10
N TYR A 219 -10.40 21.50 3.94
CA TYR A 219 -10.63 21.41 5.38
C TYR A 219 -9.46 22.02 6.14
N ARG A 220 -9.76 22.96 7.05
CA ARG A 220 -8.75 23.63 7.88
C ARG A 220 -9.01 23.32 9.35
N PHE A 221 -8.06 22.65 10.00
CA PHE A 221 -8.08 22.31 11.41
C PHE A 221 -7.01 23.09 12.16
N PHE A 222 -7.31 23.59 13.35
CA PHE A 222 -6.39 24.40 14.16
C PHE A 222 -6.69 24.22 15.66
N MET A 223 -5.91 24.87 16.54
CA MET A 223 -5.97 24.70 18.01
C MET A 223 -5.67 23.28 18.51
N PHE A 224 -4.74 22.58 17.87
CA PHE A 224 -4.24 21.30 18.39
C PHE A 224 -3.31 21.52 19.59
N LEU A 225 -3.39 20.65 20.59
CA LEU A 225 -2.42 20.61 21.69
C LEU A 225 -1.02 20.21 21.20
N HIS A 226 -0.97 19.22 20.29
CA HIS A 226 0.26 18.68 19.71
C HIS A 226 0.15 18.65 18.17
N SER A 227 0.17 19.83 17.54
CA SER A 227 -0.01 19.99 16.09
C SER A 227 1.01 19.24 15.24
N SER A 228 2.29 19.22 15.66
CA SER A 228 3.36 18.52 14.92
C SER A 228 3.18 17.01 14.94
N GLU A 229 2.90 16.43 16.12
CA GLU A 229 2.67 14.99 16.26
C GLU A 229 1.43 14.56 15.46
N THR A 230 0.35 15.35 15.54
CA THR A 230 -0.88 15.10 14.77
C THR A 230 -0.59 15.10 13.28
N PHE A 231 0.14 16.11 12.78
CA PHE A 231 0.49 16.21 11.37
C PHE A 231 1.41 15.07 10.89
N ASP A 232 2.39 14.67 11.71
CA ASP A 232 3.27 13.54 11.39
C ASP A 232 2.50 12.22 11.31
N LEU A 233 1.53 11.99 12.21
CA LEU A 233 0.64 10.83 12.13
C LEU A 233 -0.25 10.88 10.88
N MET A 234 -0.84 12.03 10.55
CA MET A 234 -1.64 12.18 9.32
C MET A 234 -0.82 11.88 8.07
N LYS A 235 0.43 12.34 8.00
CA LYS A 235 1.36 11.99 6.90
C LYS A 235 1.65 10.50 6.83
N GLN A 236 1.85 9.84 7.98
CA GLN A 236 2.08 8.39 8.02
C GLN A 236 0.86 7.62 7.49
N LEU A 237 -0.35 8.01 7.89
CA LEU A 237 -1.60 7.37 7.45
C LEU A 237 -1.83 7.58 5.94
N VAL A 238 -1.59 8.78 5.43
CA VAL A 238 -1.63 9.05 3.97
C VAL A 238 -0.59 8.21 3.24
N ASN A 239 0.66 8.17 3.71
CA ASN A 239 1.72 7.36 3.08
C ASN A 239 1.38 5.86 3.09
N LEU A 240 0.79 5.37 4.18
CA LEU A 240 0.34 3.98 4.30
C LEU A 240 -0.80 3.68 3.32
N ALA A 241 -1.78 4.57 3.20
CA ALA A 241 -2.85 4.44 2.21
C ALA A 241 -2.30 4.42 0.77
N MET A 242 -1.35 5.32 0.45
CA MET A 242 -0.71 5.36 -0.87
C MET A 242 0.13 4.11 -1.17
N LYS A 243 0.91 3.60 -0.20
CA LYS A 243 1.65 2.34 -0.36
C LYS A 243 0.72 1.14 -0.57
N GLY A 244 -0.44 1.14 0.10
CA GLY A 244 -1.48 0.14 -0.10
C GLY A 244 -2.05 0.12 -1.52
N ILE A 245 -2.14 1.28 -2.19
CA ILE A 245 -2.56 1.37 -3.60
C ILE A 245 -1.46 0.88 -4.56
N ILE A 246 -0.19 1.14 -4.25
CA ILE A 246 0.92 0.81 -5.18
C ILE A 246 1.23 -0.68 -5.18
N ASN A 247 1.28 -1.30 -3.99
CA ASN A 247 1.88 -2.62 -3.78
C ASN A 247 0.90 -3.67 -3.23
N ASP A 248 -0.41 -3.36 -3.14
CA ASP A 248 -1.46 -4.19 -2.52
C ASP A 248 -1.12 -4.68 -1.10
N ARG A 249 -0.17 -4.01 -0.42
CA ARG A 249 0.23 -4.29 0.97
C ARG A 249 -0.45 -3.31 1.90
N TRP A 250 -1.60 -3.71 2.43
CA TRP A 250 -2.27 -2.97 3.49
C TRP A 250 -1.64 -3.21 4.87
N PHE A 251 -2.00 -2.39 5.85
CA PHE A 251 -1.47 -2.48 7.22
C PHE A 251 -1.81 -3.83 7.86
N ASN A 252 -0.79 -4.62 8.19
CA ASN A 252 -0.91 -5.81 9.03
C ASN A 252 -0.39 -5.49 10.43
N LYS A 253 -1.12 -5.82 11.50
CA LYS A 253 -0.72 -5.58 12.91
C LYS A 253 0.55 -6.37 13.24
N ASP A 254 1.51 -5.72 13.90
CA ASP A 254 2.74 -6.40 14.35
C ASP A 254 2.53 -7.05 15.72
N HIS A 255 2.14 -8.32 15.74
CA HIS A 255 1.88 -9.05 16.99
C HIS A 255 3.12 -9.21 17.89
N ASP A 256 4.34 -9.08 17.37
CA ASP A 256 5.57 -9.14 18.20
C ASP A 256 5.64 -7.95 19.18
N LEU A 257 5.14 -6.78 18.77
CA LEU A 257 5.08 -5.60 19.63
C LEU A 257 4.10 -5.79 20.80
N LEU A 258 3.09 -6.66 20.65
CA LEU A 258 2.18 -7.02 21.74
C LEU A 258 2.91 -7.81 22.83
N LEU A 259 3.75 -8.76 22.43
CA LEU A 259 4.52 -9.60 23.34
C LEU A 259 5.60 -8.82 24.10
N LYS A 260 6.20 -7.81 23.44
CA LYS A 260 7.23 -6.94 24.03
C LYS A 260 6.68 -5.76 24.83
N ALA A 261 5.37 -5.52 24.82
CA ALA A 261 4.77 -4.39 25.53
C ALA A 261 4.95 -4.52 27.06
N ASN A 262 5.81 -3.67 27.61
CA ASN A 262 6.15 -3.70 29.03
C ASN A 262 4.92 -3.38 29.91
N LYS A 263 4.61 -4.25 30.88
CA LYS A 263 3.50 -4.08 31.84
C LYS A 263 3.56 -2.77 32.65
N TYR A 264 4.73 -2.11 32.70
CA TYR A 264 4.95 -0.87 33.43
C TYR A 264 4.69 0.42 32.63
N VAL A 265 4.29 0.33 31.35
CA VAL A 265 3.96 1.52 30.53
C VAL A 265 2.46 1.76 30.52
N LEU A 266 2.03 2.94 30.97
CA LEU A 266 0.63 3.38 30.92
C LEU A 266 0.12 3.39 29.47
N LYS A 267 -0.80 2.48 29.14
CA LYS A 267 -1.39 2.32 27.79
C LYS A 267 -2.46 3.39 27.49
N LYS A 268 -2.07 4.67 27.44
CA LYS A 268 -3.02 5.78 27.13
C LYS A 268 -3.45 5.83 25.66
N GLN A 269 -2.63 5.31 24.75
CA GLN A 269 -2.86 5.36 23.31
C GLN A 269 -3.20 3.97 22.76
N SER A 270 -3.86 3.92 21.60
CA SER A 270 -4.22 2.66 20.94
C SER A 270 -2.98 1.81 20.62
N PHE A 271 -3.16 0.49 20.56
CA PHE A 271 -2.12 -0.40 20.04
C PHE A 271 -1.67 0.00 18.64
N VAL A 272 -2.61 0.30 17.74
CA VAL A 272 -2.33 0.65 16.34
C VAL A 272 -1.43 1.89 16.25
N LYS A 273 -1.67 2.92 17.07
CA LYS A 273 -0.79 4.11 17.11
C LYS A 273 0.63 3.74 17.57
N ARG A 274 0.75 2.92 18.62
CA ARG A 274 2.05 2.47 19.13
C ARG A 274 2.83 1.65 18.09
N ASP A 275 2.13 0.80 17.33
CA ASP A 275 2.72 0.02 16.23
C ASP A 275 3.20 0.94 15.10
N LEU A 276 2.38 1.90 14.67
CA LEU A 276 2.78 2.88 13.65
C LEU A 276 4.00 3.71 14.08
N ASP A 277 4.01 4.20 15.33
CA ASP A 277 5.13 4.96 15.88
C ASP A 277 6.41 4.09 15.94
N ALA A 278 6.30 2.82 16.36
CA ALA A 278 7.42 1.87 16.39
C ALA A 278 7.97 1.57 14.99
N ARG A 279 7.11 1.45 13.97
CA ARG A 279 7.53 1.28 12.57
C ARG A 279 8.27 2.49 12.04
N ALA A 280 7.74 3.69 12.27
CA ALA A 280 8.39 4.94 11.84
C ALA A 280 9.77 5.13 12.50
N MET A 281 9.89 4.78 13.79
CA MET A 281 11.16 4.76 14.49
C MET A 281 12.13 3.71 13.91
N SER A 282 11.64 2.50 13.62
CA SER A 282 12.45 1.42 13.03
C SER A 282 12.91 1.76 11.61
N GLU A 283 12.06 2.37 10.79
CA GLU A 283 12.42 2.85 9.44
C GLU A 283 13.51 3.93 9.51
N SER A 284 13.35 4.90 10.41
CA SER A 284 14.37 5.94 10.64
C SER A 284 15.70 5.34 11.13
N TYR A 285 15.63 4.34 12.01
CA TYR A 285 16.79 3.61 12.52
C TYR A 285 17.53 2.84 11.41
N ARG A 286 16.80 2.08 10.58
CA ARG A 286 17.38 1.35 9.43
C ARG A 286 18.03 2.30 8.42
N LEU A 287 17.38 3.42 8.10
CA LEU A 287 17.93 4.41 7.18
C LEU A 287 19.20 5.09 7.72
N LEU A 288 19.26 5.33 9.04
CA LEU A 288 20.41 5.95 9.68
C LEU A 288 21.66 5.06 9.66
N PHE A 289 21.49 3.75 9.83
CA PHE A 289 22.59 2.80 9.98
C PHE A 289 22.80 1.85 8.79
N ARG A 290 21.93 1.89 7.77
CA ARG A 290 21.95 1.02 6.58
C ARG A 290 21.78 -0.46 6.96
N LEU A 291 20.69 -0.74 7.66
CA LEU A 291 20.38 -2.08 8.17
C LEU A 291 19.31 -2.78 7.30
N PRO A 292 19.26 -4.13 7.33
CA PRO A 292 18.25 -4.93 6.62
C PRO A 292 16.80 -4.51 6.90
N LEU A 293 15.91 -4.66 5.91
CA LEU A 293 14.51 -4.21 5.99
C LEU A 293 13.70 -4.83 7.12
N ASN A 294 14.03 -6.07 7.49
CA ASN A 294 13.38 -6.82 8.56
C ASN A 294 13.84 -6.41 9.96
N GLU A 295 14.87 -5.56 10.08
CA GLU A 295 15.38 -5.13 11.38
C GLU A 295 14.40 -4.16 12.07
N LYS A 296 14.04 -4.49 13.32
CA LYS A 296 13.12 -3.69 14.15
C LYS A 296 13.87 -3.11 15.34
N LEU A 297 13.67 -1.83 15.61
CA LEU A 297 14.31 -1.15 16.74
C LEU A 297 13.63 -1.58 18.06
N ASP A 298 14.42 -2.03 19.03
CA ASP A 298 13.92 -2.44 20.35
C ASP A 298 14.04 -1.33 21.39
N GLY A 299 15.10 -0.51 21.32
CA GLY A 299 15.26 0.59 22.27
C GLY A 299 16.40 1.56 21.96
N ILE A 300 16.31 2.75 22.57
CA ILE A 300 17.31 3.80 22.48
C ILE A 300 17.72 4.23 23.89
N THR A 301 19.01 4.41 24.13
CA THR A 301 19.53 5.04 25.35
C THR A 301 20.61 6.05 25.01
N ASN A 302 20.75 7.09 25.83
CA ASN A 302 21.91 7.97 25.74
C ASN A 302 23.12 7.28 26.38
N ALA A 303 24.30 7.45 25.78
CA ALA A 303 25.56 6.94 26.30
C ALA A 303 26.74 7.74 25.72
N SER A 304 27.90 7.58 26.34
CA SER A 304 29.18 8.08 25.83
C SER A 304 30.03 6.91 25.32
N LEU A 305 30.44 6.95 24.05
CA LEU A 305 31.36 5.96 23.46
C LEU A 305 32.80 6.43 23.65
N PHE A 306 33.64 5.60 24.26
CA PHE A 306 35.07 5.88 24.41
C PHE A 306 35.83 5.53 23.13
N LYS A 307 36.43 6.53 22.49
CA LYS A 307 37.24 6.33 21.28
C LYS A 307 38.62 5.80 21.66
N MET A 308 38.90 4.54 21.34
CA MET A 308 40.19 3.91 21.69
C MET A 308 41.40 4.62 21.08
N TYR A 309 41.26 5.14 19.85
CA TYR A 309 42.35 5.79 19.11
C TYR A 309 42.68 7.22 19.57
N THR A 310 41.71 7.96 20.11
CA THR A 310 41.94 9.32 20.65
C THR A 310 41.87 9.41 22.17
N LYS A 311 41.49 8.32 22.84
CA LYS A 311 41.28 8.23 24.29
C LYS A 311 40.32 9.29 24.84
N LYS A 312 39.26 9.61 24.09
CA LYS A 312 38.25 10.61 24.44
C LYS A 312 36.83 10.05 24.32
N PRO A 313 35.92 10.34 25.28
CA PRO A 313 34.53 9.98 25.15
C PRO A 313 33.80 10.90 24.15
N VAL A 314 32.83 10.34 23.43
CA VAL A 314 31.90 11.07 22.58
C VAL A 314 30.49 10.76 23.04
N PHE A 315 29.74 11.79 23.41
CA PHE A 315 28.35 11.66 23.81
C PHE A 315 27.45 11.43 22.59
N GLY A 316 26.52 10.49 22.70
CA GLY A 316 25.58 10.18 21.63
C GLY A 316 24.43 9.29 22.10
N GLN A 317 23.83 8.61 21.13
CA GLN A 317 22.72 7.69 21.36
C GLN A 317 23.10 6.29 20.88
N VAL A 318 22.77 5.31 21.72
CA VAL A 318 22.91 3.88 21.43
C VAL A 318 21.53 3.34 21.08
N TYR A 319 21.49 2.58 20.00
CA TYR A 319 20.30 1.95 19.44
C TYR A 319 20.51 0.45 19.51
N LEU A 320 19.54 -0.27 20.06
CA LEU A 320 19.55 -1.72 20.17
C LEU A 320 18.40 -2.30 19.37
N SER A 321 18.69 -3.36 18.62
CA SER A 321 17.73 -4.15 17.86
C SER A 321 18.09 -5.63 17.97
N GLN A 322 17.33 -6.49 17.30
CA GLN A 322 17.47 -7.95 17.39
C GLN A 322 18.85 -8.45 16.99
N ASN A 323 19.43 -7.86 15.94
CA ASN A 323 20.68 -8.31 15.34
C ASN A 323 21.80 -7.27 15.46
N PHE A 324 21.52 -6.05 15.90
CA PHE A 324 22.50 -4.96 15.89
C PHE A 324 22.49 -4.09 17.15
N LEU A 325 23.67 -3.59 17.47
CA LEU A 325 23.90 -2.49 18.38
C LEU A 325 24.57 -1.34 17.62
N CYS A 326 23.95 -0.17 17.59
CA CYS A 326 24.46 0.97 16.82
C CYS A 326 24.66 2.20 17.69
N PHE A 327 25.59 3.07 17.29
CA PHE A 327 25.86 4.33 17.99
C PHE A 327 25.91 5.50 17.01
N ASN A 328 25.26 6.61 17.36
CA ASN A 328 25.30 7.86 16.59
C ASN A 328 25.55 9.07 17.52
N SER A 329 26.46 9.95 17.09
CA SER A 329 26.80 11.20 17.80
C SER A 329 26.72 12.43 16.89
N SER A 330 25.90 12.37 15.84
CA SER A 330 25.81 13.37 14.77
C SER A 330 25.54 14.82 15.23
N LYS A 331 25.00 15.01 16.45
CA LYS A 331 24.72 16.32 17.05
C LYS A 331 25.93 16.98 17.73
N THR A 332 27.09 16.33 17.72
CA THR A 332 28.30 16.85 18.35
C THR A 332 29.26 17.50 17.35
N LYS A 333 30.30 18.17 17.83
CA LYS A 333 31.37 18.71 16.97
C LYS A 333 32.15 17.62 16.24
N ASP A 334 32.07 16.37 16.68
CA ASP A 334 32.82 15.23 16.17
C ASP A 334 31.87 14.06 15.88
N PRO A 335 31.15 14.10 14.74
CA PRO A 335 30.14 13.12 14.41
C PRO A 335 30.81 11.76 14.16
N LEU A 336 30.28 10.76 14.85
CA LEU A 336 30.73 9.39 14.80
C LEU A 336 29.52 8.46 14.71
N ASN A 337 29.61 7.49 13.78
CA ASN A 337 28.66 6.39 13.63
C ASN A 337 29.38 5.04 13.74
N VAL A 338 28.77 4.09 14.43
CA VAL A 338 29.26 2.70 14.57
C VAL A 338 28.08 1.75 14.47
N VAL A 339 28.27 0.62 13.78
CA VAL A 339 27.29 -0.48 13.66
C VAL A 339 27.96 -1.77 14.10
N ILE A 340 27.45 -2.39 15.16
CA ILE A 340 28.00 -3.62 15.74
C ILE A 340 26.97 -4.74 15.54
N PRO A 341 27.22 -5.72 14.65
CA PRO A 341 26.40 -6.92 14.57
C PRO A 341 26.51 -7.72 15.86
N LEU A 342 25.38 -8.09 16.45
CA LEU A 342 25.35 -8.87 17.69
C LEU A 342 25.89 -10.29 17.48
N CYS A 343 25.79 -10.84 16.27
CA CYS A 343 26.40 -12.12 15.92
C CYS A 343 27.94 -12.11 16.02
N ASP A 344 28.56 -10.94 15.93
CA ASP A 344 30.02 -10.75 16.06
C ASP A 344 30.45 -10.50 17.50
N VAL A 345 29.53 -10.28 18.44
CA VAL A 345 29.85 -10.05 19.84
C VAL A 345 30.26 -11.38 20.49
N SER A 346 31.42 -11.39 21.13
CA SER A 346 31.92 -12.54 21.90
C SER A 346 31.60 -12.40 23.38
N GLN A 347 31.68 -11.18 23.91
CA GLN A 347 31.54 -10.93 25.34
C GLN A 347 30.97 -9.54 25.62
N VAL A 348 30.16 -9.44 26.68
CA VAL A 348 29.64 -8.18 27.21
C VAL A 348 29.87 -8.15 28.72
N GLU A 349 30.61 -7.15 29.20
CA GLU A 349 31.01 -7.04 30.62
C GLU A 349 30.59 -5.69 31.21
N LYS A 350 30.31 -5.68 32.52
CA LYS A 350 30.12 -4.44 33.30
C LYS A 350 31.48 -3.96 33.82
N ILE A 351 31.71 -2.64 33.81
CA ILE A 351 32.82 -2.03 34.55
C ILE A 351 32.29 -1.63 35.93
N GLU A 352 32.90 -2.15 37.00
CA GLU A 352 32.59 -1.73 38.37
C GLU A 352 33.15 -0.33 38.65
N GLN A 353 32.47 0.45 39.50
CA GLN A 353 32.80 1.85 39.75
C GLN A 353 34.25 1.99 40.26
N ASN A 354 35.12 2.58 39.45
CA ASN A 354 36.39 3.13 39.88
C ASN A 354 36.21 4.64 40.14
N GLU A 355 37.11 5.25 40.93
CA GLU A 355 37.08 6.70 41.25
C GLU A 355 37.12 7.61 39.99
N ASP A 356 37.42 7.05 38.82
CA ASP A 356 37.37 7.74 37.52
C ASP A 356 35.92 7.93 37.01
N MET A 357 35.43 9.17 37.15
CA MET A 357 34.13 9.64 36.61
C MET A 357 33.92 9.41 35.09
N LEU A 358 34.98 9.07 34.34
CA LEU A 358 34.93 8.80 32.90
C LEU A 358 34.19 7.50 32.54
N PHE A 359 34.20 6.51 33.43
CA PHE A 359 33.61 5.18 33.21
C PHE A 359 32.42 4.91 34.13
N ASP A 360 31.76 5.96 34.63
CA ASP A 360 30.54 5.79 35.42
C ASP A 360 29.47 5.04 34.61
N ASN A 361 28.85 4.04 35.24
CA ASN A 361 27.84 3.16 34.65
C ASN A 361 28.23 2.59 33.26
N ALA A 362 29.46 2.09 33.13
CA ALA A 362 30.01 1.62 31.84
C ALA A 362 29.86 0.11 31.55
N VAL A 363 29.85 -0.20 30.25
CA VAL A 363 29.74 -1.53 29.64
C VAL A 363 30.83 -1.69 28.58
N ILE A 364 31.50 -2.83 28.58
CA ILE A 364 32.48 -3.25 27.57
C ILE A 364 31.83 -4.27 26.65
N ILE A 365 32.02 -4.09 25.34
CA ILE A 365 31.59 -5.02 24.31
C ILE A 365 32.84 -5.46 23.54
N THR A 366 33.12 -6.75 23.59
CA THR A 366 34.25 -7.38 22.91
C THR A 366 33.71 -8.16 21.72
N LEU A 367 34.32 -7.95 20.55
CA LEU A 367 33.98 -8.70 19.34
C LEU A 367 34.79 -9.99 19.23
N LYS A 368 34.31 -10.93 18.42
CA LYS A 368 35.03 -12.15 18.06
C LYS A 368 36.32 -11.80 17.34
N GLN A 369 37.39 -12.54 17.64
CA GLN A 369 38.63 -12.41 16.91
C GLN A 369 38.45 -12.98 15.50
N THR A 370 38.78 -12.19 14.48
CA THR A 370 38.76 -12.62 13.09
C THR A 370 40.18 -12.94 12.61
N SER A 371 40.31 -13.73 11.55
CA SER A 371 41.61 -14.02 10.91
C SER A 371 42.33 -12.76 10.43
N ALA A 372 41.60 -11.66 10.20
CA ALA A 372 42.14 -10.36 9.81
C ALA A 372 42.72 -9.55 10.99
N ASN A 373 42.24 -9.74 12.22
CA ASN A 373 42.63 -8.94 13.39
C ASN A 373 43.45 -9.75 14.41
N LYS A 374 44.65 -9.27 14.72
CA LYS A 374 45.53 -9.88 15.75
C LYS A 374 44.95 -9.79 17.16
N GLU A 375 44.11 -8.79 17.44
CA GLU A 375 43.43 -8.58 18.72
C GLU A 375 41.93 -8.32 18.49
N PRO A 376 41.05 -8.73 19.42
CA PRO A 376 39.62 -8.47 19.32
C PRO A 376 39.31 -6.98 19.46
N SER A 377 38.40 -6.46 18.63
CA SER A 377 37.92 -5.09 18.75
C SER A 377 37.08 -4.92 20.03
N VAL A 378 37.31 -3.83 20.75
CA VAL A 378 36.63 -3.52 22.02
C VAL A 378 35.96 -2.15 21.94
N PHE A 379 34.70 -2.09 22.37
CA PHE A 379 33.91 -0.86 22.47
C PHE A 379 33.49 -0.64 23.94
N ILE A 380 33.68 0.58 24.44
CA ILE A 380 33.34 0.93 25.82
C ILE A 380 32.28 2.04 25.80
N PHE A 381 31.11 1.73 26.33
CA PHE A 381 30.00 2.67 26.49
C PHE A 381 29.86 3.05 27.96
N SER A 382 29.84 4.33 28.30
CA SER A 382 29.65 4.85 29.66
C SER A 382 28.44 5.77 29.77
N GLN A 383 28.10 6.20 30.99
CA GLN A 383 26.99 7.10 31.30
C GLN A 383 25.60 6.55 30.91
N ILE A 384 25.41 5.24 31.07
CA ILE A 384 24.15 4.56 30.74
C ILE A 384 23.21 4.60 31.96
N LEU A 385 22.14 5.40 31.89
CA LEU A 385 21.20 5.62 33.00
C LEU A 385 20.62 4.34 33.63
N LYS A 386 20.33 3.33 32.81
CA LYS A 386 19.81 2.02 33.25
C LYS A 386 20.71 0.89 32.78
N ARG A 387 22.00 0.96 33.14
CA ARG A 387 23.05 0.01 32.70
C ARG A 387 22.63 -1.46 32.81
N ASP A 388 22.09 -1.87 33.95
CA ASP A 388 21.78 -3.29 34.19
C ASP A 388 20.61 -3.78 33.32
N PHE A 389 19.62 -2.92 33.04
CA PHE A 389 18.55 -3.22 32.09
C PHE A 389 19.08 -3.31 30.66
N PHE A 390 19.97 -2.39 30.28
CA PHE A 390 20.63 -2.39 28.97
C PHE A 390 21.48 -3.66 28.76
N LEU A 391 22.27 -4.05 29.78
CA LEU A 391 23.05 -5.28 29.79
C LEU A 391 22.17 -6.52 29.63
N LYS A 392 21.10 -6.62 30.43
CA LYS A 392 20.16 -7.74 30.35
C LYS A 392 19.57 -7.85 28.94
N ASN A 393 19.13 -6.74 28.35
CA ASN A 393 18.57 -6.78 27.01
C ASN A 393 19.59 -7.28 25.97
N ILE A 394 20.86 -6.83 26.02
CA ILE A 394 21.88 -7.33 25.10
C ILE A 394 22.09 -8.84 25.30
N SER A 395 22.22 -9.30 26.56
CA SER A 395 22.37 -10.72 26.87
C SER A 395 21.20 -11.57 26.39
N ASP A 396 19.96 -11.10 26.53
CA ASP A 396 18.76 -11.78 26.05
C ASP A 396 18.78 -11.94 24.51
N HIS A 397 19.22 -10.92 23.77
CA HIS A 397 19.37 -11.00 22.31
C HIS A 397 20.49 -11.96 21.89
N LEU A 398 21.64 -11.93 22.57
CA LEU A 398 22.74 -12.86 22.30
C LEU A 398 22.32 -14.32 22.52
N GLY A 399 21.60 -14.60 23.61
CA GLY A 399 21.04 -15.93 23.87
C GLY A 399 20.04 -16.37 22.79
N SER A 400 19.18 -15.46 22.31
CA SER A 400 18.28 -15.78 21.21
C SER A 400 19.00 -16.09 19.89
N LEU A 401 20.15 -15.48 19.62
CA LEU A 401 20.92 -15.74 18.40
C LEU A 401 21.56 -17.13 18.41
N GLU A 402 22.10 -17.57 19.56
CA GLU A 402 22.69 -18.91 19.70
C GLU A 402 21.67 -20.03 19.42
N THR A 403 20.42 -19.84 19.87
CA THR A 403 19.32 -20.80 19.59
C THR A 403 18.89 -20.84 18.12
N ARG A 404 19.06 -19.74 17.37
CA ARG A 404 18.72 -19.67 15.94
C ARG A 404 19.80 -20.29 15.05
N SER A 405 21.07 -20.17 15.42
CA SER A 405 22.18 -20.75 14.66
C SER A 405 22.21 -22.28 14.66
N SER A 406 21.54 -22.94 15.62
CA SER A 406 21.52 -24.41 15.72
C SER A 406 20.56 -25.09 14.74
N SER A 407 19.68 -24.35 14.03
CA SER A 407 18.59 -24.91 13.23
C SER A 407 18.75 -24.81 11.69
N LYS A 408 19.87 -24.27 11.19
CA LYS A 408 20.11 -24.12 9.74
C LYS A 408 21.54 -24.48 9.35
N PHE A 409 21.87 -25.78 9.27
CA PHE A 409 23.06 -26.23 8.51
C PHE A 409 22.88 -27.69 8.05
N GLN A 410 22.34 -27.87 6.85
CA GLN A 410 22.65 -29.01 5.98
C GLN A 410 22.96 -28.42 4.60
N GLY A 411 24.23 -28.06 4.40
CA GLY A 411 24.72 -27.68 3.08
C GLY A 411 24.91 -28.95 2.25
N THR A 412 24.20 -29.04 1.14
CA THR A 412 24.52 -29.99 0.07
C THR A 412 25.66 -29.43 -0.75
N ASP A 413 26.82 -30.07 -0.68
CA ASP A 413 27.93 -29.82 -1.59
C ASP A 413 27.58 -30.27 -3.02
N SER A 414 28.20 -29.57 -3.98
CA SER A 414 28.41 -29.90 -5.41
C SER A 414 27.49 -29.24 -6.45
N ILE A 415 27.96 -28.11 -7.00
CA ILE A 415 27.84 -27.76 -8.43
C ILE A 415 29.20 -27.24 -8.92
N SER A 416 29.54 -27.57 -10.16
CA SER A 416 30.85 -27.46 -10.82
C SER A 416 31.52 -26.08 -10.74
N ASP A 417 32.80 -26.12 -10.36
CA ASP A 417 33.66 -25.03 -9.89
C ASP A 417 34.32 -24.19 -11.03
N SER A 418 33.61 -23.93 -12.13
CA SER A 418 34.18 -23.28 -13.32
C SER A 418 33.60 -21.91 -13.69
N GLU A 419 32.97 -21.22 -12.74
CA GLU A 419 32.39 -19.89 -12.98
C GLU A 419 33.09 -18.81 -12.14
N ILE A 420 33.14 -17.60 -12.71
CA ILE A 420 34.08 -16.53 -12.36
C ILE A 420 33.96 -16.11 -10.89
N LYS A 421 34.93 -16.49 -10.05
CA LYS A 421 35.03 -16.05 -8.64
C LYS A 421 35.68 -14.67 -8.46
N GLN A 422 36.06 -13.99 -9.53
CA GLN A 422 36.81 -12.72 -9.46
C GLN A 422 36.13 -11.60 -10.25
N PRO A 423 36.21 -10.34 -9.80
CA PRO A 423 35.68 -9.20 -10.57
C PRO A 423 36.18 -9.16 -12.02
N LEU A 424 35.30 -8.77 -12.96
CA LEU A 424 35.60 -8.85 -14.40
C LEU A 424 36.82 -8.02 -14.82
N ARG A 425 37.16 -6.96 -14.08
CA ARG A 425 38.37 -6.16 -14.36
C ARG A 425 39.67 -6.96 -14.35
N PHE A 426 39.76 -8.05 -13.57
CA PHE A 426 40.99 -8.84 -13.49
C PHE A 426 41.23 -9.63 -14.78
N THR A 427 40.15 -9.94 -15.51
CA THR A 427 40.19 -10.59 -16.82
C THR A 427 40.23 -9.58 -17.96
N PHE A 428 39.52 -8.46 -17.83
CA PHE A 428 39.28 -7.48 -18.89
C PHE A 428 39.87 -6.09 -18.60
N GLY A 429 41.00 -6.03 -17.91
CA GLY A 429 41.66 -4.77 -17.54
C GLY A 429 41.87 -3.85 -18.75
N THR A 430 41.66 -2.55 -18.56
CA THR A 430 41.85 -1.56 -19.62
C THR A 430 43.33 -1.21 -19.80
N LYS A 431 43.72 -0.75 -20.99
CA LYS A 431 45.11 -0.34 -21.28
C LYS A 431 45.63 0.74 -20.31
N ASP A 432 44.74 1.57 -19.77
CA ASP A 432 45.08 2.62 -18.80
C ASP A 432 45.50 2.07 -17.43
N GLN A 433 45.03 0.88 -17.05
CA GLN A 433 45.44 0.25 -15.79
C GLN A 433 46.92 -0.12 -15.78
N ASP A 434 47.57 -0.22 -16.95
CA ASP A 434 49.02 -0.45 -17.06
C ASP A 434 49.88 0.82 -17.00
N ASN A 435 49.25 2.00 -16.92
CA ASN A 435 49.96 3.25 -16.70
C ASN A 435 50.56 3.30 -15.28
N SER A 436 51.89 3.45 -15.21
CA SER A 436 52.63 3.50 -13.94
C SER A 436 52.15 4.62 -13.00
N ILE A 437 51.71 5.76 -13.56
CA ILE A 437 51.25 6.91 -12.77
C ILE A 437 49.91 6.60 -12.09
N ILE A 438 48.99 5.94 -12.79
CA ILE A 438 47.69 5.54 -12.24
C ILE A 438 47.90 4.52 -11.13
N LYS A 439 48.79 3.53 -11.32
CA LYS A 439 49.16 2.56 -10.26
C LYS A 439 49.72 3.26 -9.01
N ILE A 440 50.56 4.29 -9.16
CA ILE A 440 51.10 5.08 -8.04
C ILE A 440 49.99 5.85 -7.31
N LYS A 441 49.08 6.50 -8.05
CA LYS A 441 47.93 7.21 -7.45
C LYS A 441 47.01 6.25 -6.68
N GLN A 442 46.69 5.09 -7.26
CA GLN A 442 45.91 4.03 -6.58
C GLN A 442 46.60 3.55 -5.31
N ARG A 443 47.90 3.23 -5.37
CA ARG A 443 48.66 2.80 -4.18
C ARG A 443 48.70 3.87 -3.09
N THR A 444 48.80 5.15 -3.47
CA THR A 444 48.75 6.27 -2.51
C THR A 444 47.42 6.31 -1.77
N LYS A 445 46.30 6.12 -2.50
CA LYS A 445 44.98 6.02 -1.87
C LYS A 445 44.90 4.82 -0.93
N GLU A 446 45.36 3.64 -1.35
CA GLU A 446 45.38 2.44 -0.50
C GLU A 446 46.13 2.67 0.82
N VAL A 447 47.31 3.31 0.79
CA VAL A 447 48.08 3.63 2.01
C VAL A 447 47.29 4.55 2.95
N ASN A 448 46.58 5.55 2.42
CA ASN A 448 45.74 6.43 3.24
C ASN A 448 44.59 5.67 3.90
N TRP A 449 43.98 4.72 3.18
CA TRP A 449 42.95 3.84 3.72
C TRP A 449 43.51 2.85 4.75
N GLU A 450 44.69 2.28 4.53
CA GLU A 450 45.41 1.42 5.50
C GLU A 450 45.67 2.17 6.82
N LEU A 451 46.13 3.42 6.74
CA LEU A 451 46.32 4.28 7.90
C LEU A 451 45.01 4.56 8.64
N TYR A 452 43.93 4.80 7.90
CA TYR A 452 42.61 5.00 8.49
C TYR A 452 42.12 3.76 9.23
N PHE A 453 42.20 2.58 8.58
CA PHE A 453 41.78 1.31 9.13
C PHE A 453 42.55 0.91 10.39
N LYS A 454 43.84 1.25 10.47
CA LYS A 454 44.65 0.99 11.65
C LYS A 454 44.07 1.62 12.92
N ASP A 455 43.52 2.83 12.81
CA ASP A 455 43.00 3.58 13.95
C ASP A 455 41.48 3.40 14.14
N HIS A 456 40.75 3.12 13.06
CA HIS A 456 39.28 3.13 13.04
C HIS A 456 38.64 1.77 12.75
N GLY A 457 39.46 0.72 12.55
CA GLY A 457 39.02 -0.60 12.13
C GLY A 457 38.64 -0.65 10.65
N ASP A 458 38.77 -1.85 10.05
CA ASP A 458 38.38 -2.14 8.67
C ASP A 458 37.07 -2.94 8.57
N SER A 459 36.57 -3.51 9.68
CA SER A 459 35.36 -4.33 9.71
C SER A 459 34.05 -3.53 9.49
N ILE A 460 32.92 -4.23 9.49
CA ILE A 460 31.60 -3.58 9.48
C ILE A 460 31.38 -2.65 10.70
N SER A 461 32.06 -2.94 11.82
CA SER A 461 32.07 -2.13 13.05
C SER A 461 33.08 -0.98 13.02
N MET A 462 33.57 -0.57 11.84
CA MET A 462 34.48 0.56 11.72
C MET A 462 33.88 1.86 12.29
N TYR A 463 34.73 2.69 12.88
CA TYR A 463 34.35 4.04 13.26
C TYR A 463 34.17 4.87 11.99
N LYS A 464 32.96 5.36 11.69
CA LYS A 464 32.69 6.25 10.55
C LYS A 464 32.81 7.71 11.02
N THR A 465 33.92 8.36 10.64
CA THR A 465 34.33 9.69 11.12
C THR A 465 34.27 10.75 10.02
N LYS A 466 34.65 12.00 10.34
CA LYS A 466 34.80 13.08 9.35
C LYS A 466 35.97 12.85 8.41
N GLU A 467 37.02 12.20 8.86
CA GLU A 467 38.20 11.85 8.08
C GLU A 467 37.84 10.86 6.98
N LEU A 468 36.93 9.90 7.26
CA LEU A 468 36.40 8.98 6.26
C LEU A 468 35.73 9.71 5.09
N VAL A 469 34.98 10.78 5.38
CA VAL A 469 34.32 11.59 4.34
C VAL A 469 35.33 12.15 3.34
N LYS A 470 36.52 12.56 3.82
CA LYS A 470 37.59 13.06 2.95
C LYS A 470 38.18 11.94 2.07
N LEU A 471 38.39 10.75 2.64
CA LEU A 471 38.89 9.60 1.89
C LEU A 471 37.93 9.16 0.79
N VAL A 472 36.62 9.22 1.05
CA VAL A 472 35.59 8.93 0.03
C VAL A 472 35.55 10.04 -1.02
N LEU A 473 35.76 11.32 -0.65
CA LEU A 473 35.88 12.43 -1.60
C LEU A 473 37.07 12.26 -2.55
N ASP A 474 38.22 11.85 -2.01
CA ASP A 474 39.45 11.59 -2.77
C ASP A 474 39.32 10.36 -3.68
N GLY A 475 38.29 9.53 -3.46
CA GLY A 475 37.96 8.34 -4.23
C GLY A 475 38.37 7.05 -3.55
N ILE A 476 37.50 6.03 -3.65
CA ILE A 476 37.80 4.70 -3.11
C ILE A 476 38.81 4.00 -4.03
N PRO A 477 39.91 3.41 -3.51
CA PRO A 477 40.80 2.57 -4.28
C PRO A 477 40.04 1.45 -4.97
N GLU A 478 40.44 1.16 -6.21
CA GLU A 478 39.84 0.11 -7.01
C GLU A 478 39.79 -1.23 -6.25
N SER A 479 40.87 -1.60 -5.57
CA SER A 479 40.99 -2.83 -4.77
C SER A 479 39.98 -2.93 -3.61
N LEU A 480 39.51 -1.80 -3.08
CA LEU A 480 38.65 -1.74 -1.89
C LEU A 480 37.16 -1.55 -2.20
N ARG A 481 36.79 -1.22 -3.44
CA ARG A 481 35.40 -0.88 -3.82
C ARG A 481 34.39 -1.95 -3.46
N SER A 482 34.56 -3.19 -3.93
CA SER A 482 33.60 -4.28 -3.64
C SER A 482 33.31 -4.37 -2.14
N ASN A 483 34.38 -4.45 -1.34
CA ASN A 483 34.27 -4.60 0.10
C ASN A 483 33.61 -3.40 0.79
N LEU A 484 33.99 -2.17 0.41
CA LEU A 484 33.45 -0.95 1.02
C LEU A 484 32.03 -0.65 0.56
N TRP A 485 31.67 -0.91 -0.69
CA TRP A 485 30.30 -0.77 -1.18
C TRP A 485 29.35 -1.70 -0.43
N LEU A 486 29.73 -2.97 -0.21
CA LEU A 486 28.93 -3.92 0.58
C LEU A 486 28.72 -3.42 2.02
N LYS A 487 29.78 -2.88 2.65
CA LYS A 487 29.72 -2.35 4.03
C LYS A 487 28.96 -1.04 4.16
N PHE A 488 29.09 -0.15 3.18
CA PHE A 488 28.44 1.16 3.21
C PHE A 488 26.96 1.08 2.84
N SER A 489 26.59 0.22 1.89
CA SER A 489 25.20 0.00 1.48
C SER A 489 24.38 -0.77 2.53
N GLY A 490 25.03 -1.64 3.31
CA GLY A 490 24.37 -2.61 4.19
C GLY A 490 24.12 -3.97 3.54
N ALA A 491 24.37 -4.12 2.24
CA ALA A 491 24.19 -5.37 1.49
C ALA A 491 24.98 -6.55 2.07
N TYR A 492 26.11 -6.26 2.73
CA TYR A 492 26.91 -7.26 3.43
C TYR A 492 26.08 -8.08 4.43
N HIS A 493 25.13 -7.44 5.12
CA HIS A 493 24.30 -8.10 6.14
C HIS A 493 23.37 -9.14 5.52
N ASP A 494 22.72 -8.80 4.41
CA ASP A 494 21.80 -9.70 3.72
C ASP A 494 22.57 -10.86 3.05
N MET A 495 23.75 -10.60 2.50
CA MET A 495 24.63 -11.62 1.93
C MET A 495 25.06 -12.66 2.98
N VAL A 496 25.57 -12.22 4.12
CA VAL A 496 26.04 -13.13 5.19
C VAL A 496 24.87 -13.90 5.83
N ALA A 497 23.68 -13.31 5.88
CA ALA A 497 22.49 -13.98 6.43
C ALA A 497 21.92 -15.07 5.52
N ASN A 498 22.28 -15.10 4.24
CA ASN A 498 21.70 -15.99 3.23
C ASN A 498 22.78 -16.74 2.41
N PRO A 499 23.62 -17.56 3.06
CA PRO A 499 24.69 -18.28 2.37
C PRO A 499 24.13 -19.25 1.33
N GLY A 500 24.64 -19.18 0.09
CA GLY A 500 24.26 -20.09 -1.01
C GLY A 500 23.02 -19.69 -1.80
N LEU A 501 22.25 -18.69 -1.36
CA LEU A 501 21.01 -18.28 -2.00
C LEU A 501 21.20 -17.82 -3.45
N TYR A 502 22.29 -17.11 -3.76
CA TYR A 502 22.57 -16.66 -5.13
C TYR A 502 22.64 -17.85 -6.10
N ASN A 503 23.40 -18.89 -5.76
CA ASN A 503 23.56 -20.07 -6.60
C ASN A 503 22.23 -20.82 -6.78
N GLU A 504 21.43 -20.93 -5.72
CA GLU A 504 20.08 -21.51 -5.79
C GLU A 504 19.20 -20.75 -6.80
N LEU A 505 19.18 -19.41 -6.71
CA LEU A 505 18.40 -18.57 -7.61
C LEU A 505 18.87 -18.63 -9.06
N VAL A 506 20.19 -18.69 -9.30
CA VAL A 506 20.75 -18.88 -10.65
C VAL A 506 20.28 -20.20 -11.26
N ASN A 507 20.28 -21.28 -10.47
CA ASN A 507 19.80 -22.59 -10.94
C ASN A 507 18.31 -22.56 -11.27
N ILE A 508 17.49 -21.95 -10.41
CA ILE A 508 16.05 -21.78 -10.66
C ILE A 508 15.83 -20.95 -11.94
N ALA A 509 16.52 -19.81 -12.07
CA ALA A 509 16.42 -18.93 -13.22
C ALA A 509 16.82 -19.62 -14.53
N SER A 510 17.80 -20.53 -14.50
CA SER A 510 18.24 -21.27 -15.69
C SER A 510 17.16 -22.19 -16.29
N THR A 511 16.16 -22.57 -15.49
CA THR A 511 15.05 -23.46 -15.89
C THR A 511 13.71 -22.73 -16.00
N THR A 512 13.65 -21.46 -15.62
CA THR A 512 12.43 -20.67 -15.61
C THR A 512 12.44 -19.69 -16.78
N LYS A 513 11.29 -19.52 -17.46
CA LYS A 513 11.14 -18.47 -18.47
C LYS A 513 10.09 -17.47 -18.00
N SER A 514 10.42 -16.19 -18.04
CA SER A 514 9.50 -15.09 -17.70
C SER A 514 9.68 -13.91 -18.64
N ILE A 515 8.74 -12.97 -18.63
CA ILE A 515 8.83 -11.72 -19.39
C ILE A 515 10.18 -11.03 -19.10
N SER A 516 10.57 -10.95 -17.82
CA SER A 516 11.84 -10.34 -17.42
C SER A 516 13.05 -11.00 -18.10
N HIS A 517 13.04 -12.31 -18.36
CA HIS A 517 14.13 -12.98 -19.09
C HIS A 517 14.23 -12.46 -20.52
N ASP A 518 13.11 -12.37 -21.23
CA ASP A 518 13.08 -11.86 -22.61
C ASP A 518 13.50 -10.38 -22.67
N GLU A 519 13.15 -9.58 -21.67
CA GLU A 519 13.60 -8.17 -21.58
C GLU A 519 15.09 -8.04 -21.30
N ILE A 520 15.63 -8.87 -20.40
CA ILE A 520 17.06 -8.93 -20.09
C ILE A 520 17.84 -9.26 -21.38
N GLU A 521 17.46 -10.29 -22.13
CA GLU A 521 18.18 -10.68 -23.36
C GLU A 521 18.30 -9.55 -24.38
N ARG A 522 17.25 -8.73 -24.54
CA ARG A 522 17.29 -7.55 -25.43
C ARG A 522 18.28 -6.48 -24.97
N ASP A 523 18.56 -6.43 -23.68
CA ASP A 523 19.34 -5.37 -23.04
C ASP A 523 20.81 -5.72 -22.85
N LEU A 524 21.15 -7.02 -22.76
CA LEU A 524 22.51 -7.47 -22.47
C LEU A 524 23.56 -6.82 -23.37
N HIS A 525 23.38 -6.86 -24.69
CA HIS A 525 24.36 -6.36 -25.66
C HIS A 525 24.45 -4.83 -25.77
N ARG A 526 23.50 -4.08 -25.18
CA ARG A 526 23.56 -2.61 -25.09
C ARG A 526 24.08 -2.12 -23.74
N SER A 527 24.61 -3.01 -22.89
CA SER A 527 25.06 -2.68 -21.54
C SER A 527 26.53 -2.27 -21.52
N LEU A 528 26.80 -1.00 -21.18
CA LEU A 528 28.16 -0.42 -21.09
C LEU A 528 29.06 -0.77 -22.30
N PRO A 529 28.64 -0.43 -23.54
CA PRO A 529 29.26 -0.92 -24.77
C PRO A 529 30.74 -0.57 -24.91
N GLU A 530 31.21 0.50 -24.26
CA GLU A 530 32.60 0.94 -24.26
C GLU A 530 33.56 0.01 -23.47
N HIS A 531 33.06 -0.83 -22.56
CA HIS A 531 33.92 -1.67 -21.70
C HIS A 531 34.16 -3.06 -22.31
N PRO A 532 35.42 -3.55 -22.43
CA PRO A 532 35.75 -4.81 -23.09
C PRO A 532 35.03 -6.05 -22.54
N ALA A 533 34.74 -6.06 -21.24
CA ALA A 533 34.05 -7.18 -20.58
C ALA A 533 32.66 -7.48 -21.19
N PHE A 534 31.92 -6.45 -21.62
CA PHE A 534 30.57 -6.60 -22.18
C PHE A 534 30.56 -6.72 -23.71
N GLN A 535 31.75 -6.84 -24.31
CA GLN A 535 31.95 -7.29 -25.69
C GLN A 535 32.35 -8.78 -25.75
N SER A 536 32.36 -9.46 -24.60
CA SER A 536 32.71 -10.87 -24.45
C SER A 536 31.53 -11.65 -23.87
N GLU A 537 31.35 -12.89 -24.34
CA GLU A 537 30.40 -13.84 -23.78
C GLU A 537 30.58 -14.05 -22.27
N ILE A 538 31.81 -13.93 -21.76
CA ILE A 538 32.12 -14.10 -20.34
C ILE A 538 31.37 -13.04 -19.51
N GLY A 539 31.50 -11.76 -19.86
CA GLY A 539 30.83 -10.68 -19.13
C GLY A 539 29.33 -10.62 -19.39
N ILE A 540 28.89 -10.92 -20.62
CA ILE A 540 27.47 -11.00 -20.98
C ILE A 540 26.76 -12.11 -20.21
N ASN A 541 27.37 -13.29 -20.07
CA ASN A 541 26.80 -14.40 -19.29
C ASN A 541 26.76 -14.09 -17.78
N ALA A 542 27.79 -13.43 -17.23
CA ALA A 542 27.76 -12.99 -15.84
C ALA A 542 26.63 -11.97 -15.59
N LEU A 543 26.46 -11.01 -16.49
CA LEU A 543 25.37 -10.03 -16.43
C LEU A 543 23.99 -10.69 -16.49
N ARG A 544 23.81 -11.66 -17.41
CA ARG A 544 22.59 -12.46 -17.52
C ARG A 544 22.25 -13.14 -16.19
N ARG A 545 23.18 -13.90 -15.61
CA ARG A 545 22.96 -14.62 -14.34
C ARG A 545 22.56 -13.69 -13.19
N VAL A 546 23.27 -12.58 -13.02
CA VAL A 546 22.96 -11.63 -11.93
C VAL A 546 21.56 -11.03 -12.09
N LEU A 547 21.20 -10.60 -13.30
CA LEU A 547 19.89 -9.97 -13.56
C LEU A 547 18.73 -10.98 -13.45
N THR A 548 18.89 -12.19 -13.99
CA THR A 548 17.84 -13.22 -13.93
C THR A 548 17.69 -13.80 -12.52
N ALA A 549 18.78 -13.97 -11.77
CA ALA A 549 18.72 -14.35 -10.36
C ALA A 549 17.99 -13.29 -9.52
N TYR A 550 18.23 -12.00 -9.77
CA TYR A 550 17.51 -10.93 -9.08
C TYR A 550 16.01 -10.91 -9.43
N ALA A 551 15.66 -10.99 -10.71
CA ALA A 551 14.27 -11.08 -11.15
C ALA A 551 13.54 -12.28 -10.53
N THR A 552 14.25 -13.38 -10.29
CA THR A 552 13.73 -14.59 -9.63
C THR A 552 13.58 -14.38 -8.11
N LYS A 553 14.53 -13.70 -7.45
CA LYS A 553 14.44 -13.35 -6.02
C LYS A 553 13.20 -12.51 -5.72
N ASN A 554 12.91 -11.54 -6.59
CA ASN A 554 11.83 -10.59 -6.38
C ASN A 554 10.99 -10.39 -7.65
N PRO A 555 10.07 -11.33 -7.96
CA PRO A 555 9.24 -11.26 -9.17
C PRO A 555 8.33 -10.04 -9.25
N GLN A 556 8.02 -9.41 -8.10
CA GLN A 556 7.21 -8.19 -8.02
C GLN A 556 7.94 -6.97 -8.59
N ILE A 557 9.26 -6.93 -8.45
CA ILE A 557 10.11 -5.92 -9.10
C ILE A 557 10.50 -6.41 -10.50
N GLY A 558 10.86 -7.69 -10.62
CA GLY A 558 11.29 -8.29 -11.89
C GLY A 558 12.56 -7.63 -12.42
N TYR A 559 12.54 -7.27 -13.70
CA TYR A 559 13.58 -6.52 -14.38
C TYR A 559 13.05 -5.17 -14.84
N CYS A 560 13.81 -4.10 -14.60
CA CYS A 560 13.54 -2.79 -15.13
C CYS A 560 14.73 -2.33 -15.96
N GLN A 561 14.44 -1.76 -17.13
CA GLN A 561 15.45 -1.11 -17.95
C GLN A 561 16.23 -0.08 -17.11
N ALA A 562 17.56 -0.05 -17.28
CA ALA A 562 18.59 0.61 -16.44
C ALA A 562 19.29 -0.31 -15.43
N MET A 563 18.66 -1.39 -14.96
CA MET A 563 19.32 -2.35 -14.07
C MET A 563 20.57 -2.96 -14.71
N ASN A 564 20.52 -3.23 -16.03
CA ASN A 564 21.64 -3.77 -16.80
C ASN A 564 22.89 -2.87 -16.73
N ILE A 565 22.72 -1.55 -16.81
CA ILE A 565 23.84 -0.58 -16.73
C ILE A 565 24.47 -0.61 -15.33
N ILE A 566 23.64 -0.63 -14.29
CA ILE A 566 24.12 -0.70 -12.90
C ILE A 566 24.85 -2.01 -12.65
N ALA A 567 24.23 -3.14 -12.97
CA ALA A 567 24.79 -4.47 -12.78
C ALA A 567 26.10 -4.66 -13.55
N SER A 568 26.21 -4.13 -14.78
CA SER A 568 27.46 -4.11 -15.54
C SER A 568 28.60 -3.43 -14.78
N VAL A 569 28.35 -2.25 -14.20
CA VAL A 569 29.39 -1.54 -13.43
C VAL A 569 29.74 -2.28 -12.14
N LEU A 570 28.76 -2.87 -11.46
CA LEU A 570 29.01 -3.68 -10.26
C LEU A 570 29.92 -4.88 -10.57
N LEU A 571 29.66 -5.60 -11.68
CA LEU A 571 30.45 -6.76 -12.12
C LEU A 571 31.90 -6.44 -12.50
N ILE A 572 32.22 -5.18 -12.82
CA ILE A 572 33.61 -4.76 -13.04
C ILE A 572 34.41 -4.85 -11.73
N TYR A 573 33.80 -4.48 -10.61
CA TYR A 573 34.48 -4.31 -9.31
C TYR A 573 34.19 -5.42 -8.30
N CYS A 574 33.10 -6.16 -8.48
CA CYS A 574 32.61 -7.17 -7.54
C CYS A 574 32.51 -8.54 -8.22
N THR A 575 32.49 -9.59 -7.41
CA THR A 575 32.08 -10.93 -7.88
C THR A 575 30.59 -10.95 -8.23
N GLU A 576 30.11 -11.99 -8.90
CA GLU A 576 28.69 -12.09 -9.27
C GLU A 576 27.76 -12.05 -8.06
N GLU A 577 28.06 -12.81 -7.00
CA GLU A 577 27.25 -12.83 -5.78
C GLU A 577 27.25 -11.47 -5.08
N GLU A 578 28.40 -10.81 -4.97
CA GLU A 578 28.50 -9.47 -4.39
C GLU A 578 27.72 -8.44 -5.21
N ALA A 579 27.83 -8.50 -6.55
CA ALA A 579 27.08 -7.63 -7.45
C ALA A 579 25.56 -7.85 -7.34
N PHE A 580 25.13 -9.11 -7.21
CA PHE A 580 23.74 -9.47 -6.96
C PHE A 580 23.21 -8.85 -5.67
N TRP A 581 23.93 -8.96 -4.56
CA TRP A 581 23.50 -8.38 -3.28
C TRP A 581 23.52 -6.85 -3.28
N LEU A 582 24.48 -6.23 -3.94
CA LEU A 582 24.49 -4.78 -4.14
C LEU A 582 23.31 -4.33 -5.00
N LEU A 583 23.01 -5.03 -6.10
CA LEU A 583 21.84 -4.74 -6.94
C LEU A 583 20.54 -4.87 -6.15
N ALA A 584 20.39 -5.94 -5.37
CA ALA A 584 19.24 -6.13 -4.49
C ALA A 584 19.10 -4.99 -3.48
N CYS A 585 20.21 -4.59 -2.83
CA CYS A 585 20.20 -3.47 -1.90
C CYS A 585 19.85 -2.14 -2.57
N ILE A 586 20.31 -1.89 -3.80
CA ILE A 586 19.92 -0.69 -4.56
C ILE A 586 18.40 -0.68 -4.78
N CYS A 587 17.85 -1.77 -5.30
CA CYS A 587 16.46 -1.84 -5.71
C CYS A 587 15.47 -1.90 -4.54
N GLU A 588 15.84 -2.57 -3.45
CA GLU A 588 14.93 -2.83 -2.33
C GLU A 588 15.09 -1.83 -1.18
N ASN A 589 16.30 -1.30 -0.96
CA ASN A 589 16.62 -0.49 0.22
C ASN A 589 16.95 0.96 -0.12
N MET A 590 17.85 1.19 -1.08
CA MET A 590 18.39 2.54 -1.32
C MET A 590 17.50 3.39 -2.23
N LEU A 591 16.87 2.76 -3.22
CA LEU A 591 15.95 3.36 -4.20
C LEU A 591 14.66 2.52 -4.30
N PRO A 592 13.88 2.41 -3.21
CA PRO A 592 12.66 1.61 -3.22
C PRO A 592 11.65 2.14 -4.24
N ASP A 593 10.94 1.22 -4.89
CA ASP A 593 9.94 1.49 -5.94
C ASP A 593 10.49 2.15 -7.23
N TYR A 594 11.81 2.32 -7.38
CA TYR A 594 12.40 2.90 -8.60
C TYR A 594 12.30 1.98 -9.81
N TYR A 595 12.51 0.70 -9.60
CA TYR A 595 12.77 -0.29 -10.66
C TYR A 595 11.62 -1.29 -10.83
N ASN A 596 10.40 -0.90 -10.46
CA ASN A 596 9.19 -1.69 -10.77
C ASN A 596 8.56 -1.21 -12.08
N ASN A 597 7.58 -1.94 -12.60
CA ASN A 597 6.93 -1.62 -13.90
C ASN A 597 6.32 -0.21 -13.99
N LYS A 598 5.94 0.37 -12.84
CA LYS A 598 5.34 1.71 -12.76
C LYS A 598 6.36 2.81 -12.44
N VAL A 599 7.62 2.44 -12.16
CA VAL A 599 8.74 3.31 -11.74
C VAL A 599 8.34 4.37 -10.69
N VAL A 600 7.42 4.01 -9.78
CA VAL A 600 6.71 4.97 -8.91
C VAL A 600 7.69 5.78 -8.08
N GLY A 601 8.70 5.14 -7.49
CA GLY A 601 9.71 5.79 -6.67
C GLY A 601 10.52 6.82 -7.46
N ALA A 602 10.86 6.52 -8.71
CA ALA A 602 11.59 7.45 -9.58
C ALA A 602 10.73 8.67 -9.93
N LEU A 603 9.44 8.47 -10.21
CA LEU A 603 8.49 9.57 -10.46
C LEU A 603 8.27 10.43 -9.19
N VAL A 604 8.22 9.80 -8.00
CA VAL A 604 8.17 10.55 -6.73
C VAL A 604 9.40 11.45 -6.61
N ASP A 605 10.58 10.90 -6.89
CA ASP A 605 11.84 11.62 -6.76
C ASP A 605 12.07 12.66 -7.87
N GLN A 606 11.41 12.55 -9.04
CA GLN A 606 11.29 13.67 -9.98
C GLN A 606 10.54 14.85 -9.33
N GLY A 607 9.44 14.59 -8.63
CA GLY A 607 8.71 15.62 -7.88
C GLY A 607 9.53 16.21 -6.73
N VAL A 608 10.31 15.38 -6.04
CA VAL A 608 11.28 15.84 -5.03
C VAL A 608 12.31 16.78 -5.67
N MET A 609 12.88 16.40 -6.82
CA MET A 609 13.86 17.22 -7.53
C MET A 609 13.24 18.55 -7.99
N ASP A 610 12.02 18.53 -8.53
CA ASP A 610 11.25 19.74 -8.88
C ASP A 610 11.15 20.71 -7.68
N ASN A 611 10.73 20.20 -6.52
CA ASN A 611 10.68 21.00 -5.29
C ASN A 611 12.05 21.50 -4.82
N LEU A 612 13.10 20.69 -4.97
CA LEU A 612 14.45 21.09 -4.58
C LEU A 612 15.01 22.18 -5.52
N ILE A 613 14.78 22.10 -6.82
CA ILE A 613 15.17 23.15 -7.78
C ILE A 613 14.40 24.44 -7.48
N ALA A 614 13.08 24.36 -7.29
CA ALA A 614 12.25 25.52 -6.97
C ALA A 614 12.74 26.26 -5.71
N ASN A 615 13.13 25.51 -4.67
CA ASN A 615 13.55 26.09 -3.40
C ASN A 615 15.01 26.60 -3.40
N ASN A 616 15.91 25.91 -4.09
CA ASN A 616 17.35 26.22 -4.03
C ASN A 616 17.87 27.00 -5.24
N LEU A 617 17.23 26.87 -6.41
CA LEU A 617 17.65 27.47 -7.69
C LEU A 617 16.44 28.09 -8.44
N PRO A 618 15.71 29.05 -7.85
CA PRO A 618 14.43 29.54 -8.38
C PRO A 618 14.54 30.13 -9.81
N TYR A 619 15.62 30.83 -10.13
CA TYR A 619 15.82 31.35 -11.49
C TYR A 619 15.98 30.24 -12.54
N ILE A 620 16.61 29.13 -12.16
CA ILE A 620 16.77 27.97 -13.03
C ILE A 620 15.50 27.14 -13.10
N TYR A 621 14.73 27.08 -12.01
CA TYR A 621 13.42 26.49 -12.00
C TYR A 621 12.51 27.09 -13.08
N ASP A 622 12.46 28.42 -13.20
CA ASP A 622 11.64 29.10 -14.19
C ASP A 622 12.04 28.74 -15.63
N ILE A 623 13.34 28.63 -15.90
CA ILE A 623 13.86 28.23 -17.22
C ILE A 623 13.50 26.77 -17.52
N LEU A 624 13.85 25.84 -16.63
CA LEU A 624 13.65 24.41 -16.85
C LEU A 624 12.18 24.02 -16.89
N SER A 625 11.34 24.67 -16.08
CA SER A 625 9.88 24.45 -16.07
C SER A 625 9.25 24.93 -17.38
N ARG A 626 9.66 26.10 -17.89
CA ARG A 626 9.20 26.61 -19.19
C ARG A 626 9.59 25.66 -20.33
N LEU A 627 10.76 25.04 -20.26
CA LEU A 627 11.25 24.08 -21.25
C LEU A 627 10.75 22.64 -21.03
N GLY A 628 10.05 22.35 -19.93
CA GLY A 628 9.58 21.00 -19.61
C GLY A 628 10.69 19.99 -19.29
N LEU A 629 11.91 20.45 -18.96
CA LEU A 629 13.10 19.60 -18.87
C LEU A 629 13.27 18.86 -17.55
N ILE A 630 12.71 19.37 -16.45
CA ILE A 630 12.95 18.85 -15.09
C ILE A 630 12.67 17.34 -15.01
N GLN A 631 11.53 16.91 -15.55
CA GLN A 631 11.12 15.50 -15.51
C GLN A 631 12.04 14.63 -16.38
N MET A 632 12.36 15.09 -17.60
CA MET A 632 13.21 14.36 -18.55
C MET A 632 14.61 14.11 -18.00
N ILE A 633 15.28 15.16 -17.49
CA ILE A 633 16.65 15.04 -17.00
C ILE A 633 16.71 14.22 -15.71
N SER A 634 15.75 14.42 -14.79
CA SER A 634 15.78 13.76 -13.49
C SER A 634 15.62 12.24 -13.61
N LEU A 635 14.74 11.75 -14.50
CA LEU A 635 14.56 10.30 -14.69
C LEU A 635 15.83 9.65 -15.25
N SER A 636 16.41 10.26 -16.28
CA SER A 636 17.63 9.78 -16.94
C SER A 636 18.81 9.74 -15.98
N TRP A 637 19.00 10.78 -15.17
CA TRP A 637 20.10 10.86 -14.22
C TRP A 637 19.94 9.89 -13.05
N PHE A 638 18.72 9.70 -12.54
CA PHE A 638 18.50 8.95 -11.32
C PHE A 638 18.42 7.45 -11.54
N LEU A 639 17.80 6.97 -12.63
CA LEU A 639 17.63 5.53 -12.88
C LEU A 639 18.97 4.79 -12.99
N THR A 640 19.99 5.41 -13.54
CA THR A 640 21.32 4.82 -13.71
C THR A 640 22.37 5.39 -12.75
N ILE A 641 21.99 6.22 -11.78
CA ILE A 641 22.93 6.90 -10.86
C ILE A 641 24.03 7.62 -11.67
N PHE A 642 23.62 8.35 -12.70
CA PHE A 642 24.46 9.07 -13.67
C PHE A 642 25.37 8.22 -14.58
N LEU A 643 25.38 6.89 -14.46
CA LEU A 643 26.26 6.01 -15.23
C LEU A 643 26.05 6.12 -16.76
N SER A 644 24.83 6.44 -17.21
CA SER A 644 24.52 6.53 -18.63
C SER A 644 24.74 7.91 -19.27
N VAL A 645 25.10 8.93 -18.49
CA VAL A 645 25.15 10.33 -18.96
C VAL A 645 26.53 10.99 -18.86
N MET A 646 27.50 10.34 -18.22
CA MET A 646 28.88 10.80 -18.14
C MET A 646 29.84 9.61 -18.25
N ASN A 647 31.14 9.86 -18.43
CA ASN A 647 32.14 8.79 -18.47
C ASN A 647 32.09 7.93 -17.18
N TYR A 648 32.05 6.61 -17.33
CA TYR A 648 31.94 5.69 -16.18
C TYR A 648 33.06 5.86 -15.15
N GLN A 649 34.27 6.25 -15.57
CA GLN A 649 35.42 6.52 -14.67
C GLN A 649 35.18 7.73 -13.76
N SER A 650 34.34 8.68 -14.18
CA SER A 650 33.87 9.80 -13.36
C SER A 650 32.64 9.37 -12.55
N ALA A 651 31.65 8.75 -13.20
CA ALA A 651 30.40 8.33 -12.57
C ALA A 651 30.63 7.39 -11.37
N ILE A 652 31.69 6.58 -11.38
CA ILE A 652 32.03 5.68 -10.27
C ILE A 652 32.28 6.40 -8.94
N TYR A 653 32.75 7.66 -8.96
CA TYR A 653 32.90 8.45 -7.74
C TYR A 653 31.53 8.85 -7.18
N ILE A 654 30.54 9.09 -8.03
CA ILE A 654 29.15 9.31 -7.60
C ILE A 654 28.59 8.03 -7.00
N VAL A 655 28.90 6.85 -7.56
CA VAL A 655 28.51 5.54 -7.02
C VAL A 655 29.17 5.29 -5.66
N ASP A 656 30.47 5.60 -5.50
CA ASP A 656 31.18 5.52 -4.21
C ASP A 656 30.44 6.32 -3.12
N TRP A 657 30.03 7.56 -3.45
CA TRP A 657 29.27 8.42 -2.54
C TRP A 657 27.83 7.96 -2.33
N PHE A 658 27.17 7.47 -3.37
CA PHE A 658 25.83 6.93 -3.28
C PHE A 658 25.79 5.75 -2.29
N PHE A 659 26.72 4.82 -2.36
CA PHE A 659 26.81 3.74 -1.37
C PHE A 659 27.15 4.26 0.02
N PHE A 660 28.04 5.26 0.12
CA PHE A 660 28.46 5.85 1.40
C PHE A 660 27.34 6.59 2.15
N ASP A 661 26.58 7.46 1.47
CA ASP A 661 25.63 8.39 2.12
C ASP A 661 24.20 8.34 1.56
N GLY A 662 23.95 7.43 0.61
CA GLY A 662 22.63 7.08 0.08
C GLY A 662 22.07 8.04 -0.97
N ALA A 663 20.77 7.89 -1.23
CA ALA A 663 20.06 8.58 -2.31
C ALA A 663 20.09 10.11 -2.24
N LYS A 664 20.48 10.76 -1.12
CA LYS A 664 20.59 12.23 -1.11
C LYS A 664 21.69 12.75 -2.05
N VAL A 665 22.71 11.93 -2.32
CA VAL A 665 23.85 12.28 -3.16
C VAL A 665 23.40 12.62 -4.58
N ILE A 666 22.49 11.82 -5.15
CA ILE A 666 22.02 12.05 -6.53
C ILE A 666 21.31 13.41 -6.69
N PHE A 667 20.57 13.85 -5.67
CA PHE A 667 19.94 15.18 -5.67
C PHE A 667 20.96 16.32 -5.52
N GLN A 668 21.92 16.18 -4.61
CA GLN A 668 22.96 17.20 -4.38
C GLN A 668 23.85 17.38 -5.60
N VAL A 669 24.23 16.29 -6.27
CA VAL A 669 24.99 16.31 -7.52
C VAL A 669 24.16 16.94 -8.64
N ALA A 670 22.88 16.55 -8.80
CA ALA A 670 22.00 17.14 -9.80
C ALA A 670 21.83 18.66 -9.62
N LEU A 671 21.63 19.13 -8.39
CA LEU A 671 21.55 20.57 -8.08
C LEU A 671 22.86 21.29 -8.41
N SER A 672 24.01 20.67 -8.11
CA SER A 672 25.31 21.23 -8.45
C SER A 672 25.52 21.33 -9.97
N ILE A 673 25.13 20.31 -10.75
CA ILE A 673 25.20 20.33 -12.22
C ILE A 673 24.36 21.50 -12.77
N LEU A 674 23.14 21.68 -12.27
CA LEU A 674 22.24 22.75 -12.71
C LEU A 674 22.76 24.15 -12.34
N GLU A 675 23.25 24.32 -11.11
CA GLU A 675 23.83 25.58 -10.65
C GLU A 675 25.06 25.97 -11.50
N MET A 676 25.94 25.03 -11.80
CA MET A 676 27.15 25.29 -12.59
C MET A 676 26.83 25.65 -14.04
N ASN A 677 25.71 25.19 -14.58
CA ASN A 677 25.27 25.50 -15.94
C ASN A 677 24.31 26.70 -16.04
N HIS A 678 24.05 27.42 -14.94
CA HIS A 678 23.00 28.45 -14.90
C HIS A 678 23.09 29.50 -16.02
N LYS A 679 24.31 29.98 -16.32
CA LYS A 679 24.54 30.98 -17.38
C LYS A 679 24.25 30.44 -18.77
N ARG A 680 24.65 29.19 -19.04
CA ARG A 680 24.46 28.55 -20.34
C ARG A 680 22.98 28.24 -20.57
N LEU A 681 22.32 27.68 -19.55
CA LEU A 681 20.88 27.40 -19.57
C LEU A 681 20.03 28.66 -19.74
N ALA A 682 20.44 29.79 -19.17
CA ALA A 682 19.76 31.07 -19.35
C ALA A 682 19.79 31.58 -20.80
N CYS A 683 20.73 31.11 -21.62
CA CYS A 683 20.84 31.45 -23.03
C CYS A 683 20.09 30.48 -23.96
N CYS A 684 19.50 29.40 -23.44
CA CYS A 684 18.80 28.41 -24.25
C CYS A 684 17.37 28.85 -24.56
N HIS A 685 16.94 28.65 -25.81
CA HIS A 685 15.62 29.06 -26.29
C HIS A 685 14.61 27.91 -26.29
N ASP A 686 15.10 26.68 -26.50
CA ASP A 686 14.31 25.45 -26.54
C ASP A 686 14.95 24.33 -25.68
N ASP A 687 14.22 23.22 -25.58
CA ASP A 687 14.59 22.03 -24.81
C ASP A 687 15.79 21.29 -25.42
N GLY A 688 15.92 21.28 -26.75
CA GLY A 688 17.04 20.69 -27.47
C GLY A 688 18.38 21.37 -27.16
N GLU A 689 18.45 22.70 -27.24
CA GLU A 689 19.65 23.49 -26.91
C GLU A 689 20.09 23.29 -25.45
N ALA A 690 19.12 23.28 -24.54
CA ALA A 690 19.38 23.07 -23.12
C ALA A 690 19.83 21.64 -22.82
N MET A 691 19.23 20.63 -23.46
CA MET A 691 19.67 19.24 -23.33
C MET A 691 21.08 19.05 -23.89
N GLN A 692 21.39 19.62 -25.07
CA GLN A 692 22.74 19.57 -25.63
C GLN A 692 23.76 20.26 -24.72
N THR A 693 23.41 21.39 -24.11
CA THR A 693 24.25 22.10 -23.14
C THR A 693 24.58 21.20 -21.94
N LEU A 694 23.57 20.53 -21.37
CA LEU A 694 23.74 19.63 -20.23
C LEU A 694 24.54 18.38 -20.62
N CYS A 695 24.24 17.75 -21.76
CA CYS A 695 24.98 16.60 -22.28
C CYS A 695 26.45 16.95 -22.51
N ASN A 696 26.76 18.08 -23.15
CA ASN A 696 28.14 18.52 -23.37
C ASN A 696 28.87 18.77 -22.06
N TYR A 697 28.19 19.37 -21.07
CA TYR A 697 28.77 19.57 -19.74
C TYR A 697 29.06 18.26 -19.03
N LEU A 698 28.11 17.32 -19.05
CA LEU A 698 28.23 16.00 -18.40
C LEU A 698 29.33 15.15 -19.04
N SER A 699 29.42 15.13 -20.38
CA SER A 699 30.49 14.47 -21.12
C SER A 699 31.87 15.09 -20.84
N GLY A 700 31.92 16.37 -20.50
CA GLY A 700 33.15 17.08 -20.10
C GLY A 700 33.60 16.84 -18.66
N ILE A 701 32.80 16.17 -17.81
CA ILE A 701 33.19 15.87 -16.43
C ILE A 701 34.29 14.83 -16.46
N TYR A 702 35.43 15.17 -15.88
CA TYR A 702 36.62 14.33 -15.93
C TYR A 702 37.07 13.89 -14.53
N ASN A 703 37.89 12.85 -14.52
CA ASN A 703 38.53 12.36 -13.32
C ASN A 703 40.02 12.73 -13.33
N GLU A 704 40.45 13.52 -12.34
CA GLU A 704 41.84 13.98 -12.17
C GLU A 704 42.86 12.84 -12.13
N GLU A 705 42.44 11.64 -11.74
CA GLU A 705 43.27 10.45 -11.72
C GLU A 705 43.78 10.07 -13.13
N PHE A 706 42.90 10.20 -14.13
CA PHE A 706 43.12 9.73 -15.50
C PHE A 706 43.56 10.82 -16.49
N GLU A 707 43.81 12.07 -16.04
CA GLU A 707 44.15 13.21 -16.90
C GLU A 707 45.32 13.01 -17.87
N GLN A 708 46.25 12.10 -17.54
CA GLN A 708 47.48 11.83 -18.28
C GLN A 708 47.41 10.53 -19.09
N SER A 709 46.27 9.86 -19.08
CA SER A 709 46.04 8.61 -19.81
C SER A 709 45.87 8.89 -21.32
N ASP A 710 46.20 7.90 -22.16
CA ASP A 710 46.17 8.06 -23.62
C ASP A 710 44.74 8.19 -24.16
N LEU A 711 43.71 7.81 -23.37
CA LEU A 711 42.29 8.07 -23.66
C LEU A 711 41.97 9.55 -23.85
N TYR A 712 42.76 10.43 -23.22
CA TYR A 712 42.59 11.89 -23.30
C TYR A 712 43.59 12.56 -24.26
N LYS A 713 44.40 11.78 -25.00
CA LYS A 713 45.44 12.30 -25.90
C LYS A 713 45.07 12.27 -27.39
N ASP A 714 44.13 11.44 -27.83
CA ASP A 714 43.76 11.32 -29.24
C ASP A 714 42.39 11.94 -29.55
N GLY A 715 42.36 12.88 -30.50
CA GLY A 715 41.24 13.05 -31.43
C GLY A 715 40.18 14.11 -31.13
N ASP A 716 39.52 14.07 -29.97
CA ASP A 716 38.45 15.04 -29.63
C ASP A 716 38.83 15.84 -28.40
N LYS A 717 39.03 17.15 -28.58
CA LYS A 717 39.09 18.10 -27.45
C LYS A 717 37.71 18.16 -26.81
N ILE A 718 37.37 17.17 -25.99
CA ILE A 718 36.25 17.30 -25.06
C ILE A 718 36.63 18.45 -24.13
N ASP A 719 35.94 19.57 -24.26
CA ASP A 719 36.11 20.72 -23.37
C ASP A 719 35.79 20.28 -21.94
N ARG A 720 36.84 20.11 -21.13
CA ARG A 720 36.74 19.71 -19.73
C ARG A 720 35.85 20.71 -18.99
N SER A 721 34.86 20.21 -18.27
CA SER A 721 33.90 21.03 -17.56
C SER A 721 34.29 21.24 -16.10
N VAL A 722 34.35 20.17 -15.31
CA VAL A 722 34.73 20.16 -13.89
C VAL A 722 35.29 18.78 -13.50
N SER A 723 36.15 18.71 -12.49
CA SER A 723 36.51 17.41 -11.91
C SER A 723 35.35 16.82 -11.10
N VAL A 724 35.22 15.51 -11.09
CA VAL A 724 34.14 14.85 -10.35
C VAL A 724 34.21 15.09 -8.84
N GLN A 725 35.42 15.21 -8.29
CA GLN A 725 35.64 15.53 -6.88
C GLN A 725 35.12 16.93 -6.53
N GLU A 726 35.43 17.93 -7.37
CA GLU A 726 34.91 19.29 -7.18
C GLU A 726 33.38 19.32 -7.32
N LEU A 727 32.82 18.59 -8.28
CA LEU A 727 31.37 18.48 -8.46
C LEU A 727 30.68 17.93 -7.20
N ILE A 728 31.17 16.82 -6.66
CA ILE A 728 30.60 16.20 -5.45
C ILE A 728 30.77 17.13 -4.24
N ASN A 729 31.95 17.74 -4.08
CA ASN A 729 32.22 18.68 -2.99
C ASN A 729 31.30 19.90 -3.04
N ASN A 730 31.06 20.47 -4.23
CA ASN A 730 30.12 21.58 -4.42
C ASN A 730 28.69 21.16 -4.05
N GLY A 731 28.26 19.97 -4.49
CA GLY A 731 26.99 19.36 -4.08
C GLY A 731 26.84 19.28 -2.55
N TYR A 732 27.85 18.73 -1.87
CA TYR A 732 27.83 18.52 -0.43
C TYR A 732 27.88 19.81 0.39
N THR A 733 28.68 20.78 -0.03
CA THR A 733 28.93 22.00 0.73
C THR A 733 27.82 23.02 0.54
N LYS A 734 27.37 23.25 -0.70
CA LYS A 734 26.33 24.25 -1.02
C LYS A 734 24.92 23.75 -0.68
N PHE A 735 24.63 22.47 -0.94
CA PHE A 735 23.31 21.88 -0.70
C PHE A 735 23.27 21.00 0.56
N LYS A 736 24.05 21.36 1.59
CA LYS A 736 24.07 20.66 2.89
C LYS A 736 22.70 20.65 3.60
N SER A 737 21.85 21.65 3.32
CA SER A 737 20.46 21.71 3.83
C SER A 737 19.62 20.53 3.33
N VAL A 738 19.92 20.01 2.13
CA VAL A 738 19.28 18.84 1.54
C VAL A 738 19.81 17.59 2.24
N ASN A 739 19.01 17.08 3.18
CA ASN A 739 19.34 15.90 3.97
C ASN A 739 18.28 14.81 3.81
N SER A 740 18.59 13.59 4.23
CA SER A 740 17.71 12.42 4.07
C SER A 740 16.31 12.64 4.67
N LYS A 741 16.21 13.31 5.83
CA LYS A 741 14.91 13.61 6.45
C LYS A 741 14.07 14.57 5.60
N MET A 742 14.69 15.58 5.00
CA MET A 742 14.00 16.49 4.08
C MET A 742 13.51 15.75 2.84
N ILE A 743 14.35 14.90 2.25
CA ILE A 743 14.00 14.09 1.07
C ILE A 743 12.83 13.16 1.40
N GLU A 744 12.86 12.43 2.53
CA GLU A 744 11.73 11.57 2.93
C GLU A 744 10.42 12.35 3.11
N ASN A 745 10.47 13.54 3.72
CA ASN A 745 9.28 14.38 3.82
C ASN A 745 8.74 14.78 2.44
N LEU A 746 9.62 15.18 1.51
CA LEU A 746 9.22 15.51 0.14
C LEU A 746 8.71 14.27 -0.63
N ARG A 747 9.27 13.08 -0.37
CA ARG A 747 8.81 11.82 -0.96
C ARG A 747 7.38 11.52 -0.54
N VAL A 748 7.05 11.66 0.74
CA VAL A 748 5.68 11.48 1.24
C VAL A 748 4.72 12.45 0.55
N MET A 749 5.10 13.73 0.42
CA MET A 749 4.28 14.74 -0.24
C MET A 749 4.06 14.48 -1.73
N ASN A 750 5.11 14.06 -2.45
CA ASN A 750 5.03 13.81 -3.89
C ASN A 750 4.44 12.45 -4.24
N ARG A 751 4.57 11.43 -3.38
CA ARG A 751 3.97 10.11 -3.58
C ARG A 751 2.47 10.21 -3.77
N LEU A 752 1.81 11.05 -2.98
CA LEU A 752 0.38 11.34 -3.11
C LEU A 752 0.02 11.79 -4.53
N LYS A 753 0.73 12.78 -5.06
CA LYS A 753 0.50 13.35 -6.39
C LYS A 753 0.80 12.36 -7.52
N VAL A 754 1.88 11.58 -7.37
CA VAL A 754 2.32 10.61 -8.38
C VAL A 754 1.33 9.45 -8.47
N VAL A 755 0.95 8.86 -7.34
CA VAL A 755 -0.04 7.76 -7.31
C VAL A 755 -1.34 8.21 -7.95
N GLN A 756 -1.81 9.43 -7.63
CA GLN A 756 -3.00 9.99 -8.25
C GLN A 756 -2.84 10.21 -9.75
N SER A 757 -1.72 10.77 -10.20
CA SER A 757 -1.47 10.96 -11.63
C SER A 757 -1.42 9.64 -12.40
N LEU A 758 -0.88 8.57 -11.79
CA LEU A 758 -0.84 7.24 -12.36
C LEU A 758 -2.24 6.62 -12.41
N GLU A 759 -3.02 6.73 -11.32
CA GLU A 759 -4.42 6.29 -11.30
C GLU A 759 -5.26 7.02 -12.34
N ASP A 760 -5.22 8.35 -12.37
CA ASP A 760 -5.99 9.17 -13.32
C ASP A 760 -5.58 8.86 -14.77
N GLY A 761 -4.29 8.59 -15.00
CA GLY A 761 -3.78 8.13 -16.29
C GLY A 761 -4.30 6.75 -16.67
N ASN A 762 -4.31 5.81 -15.71
CA ASN A 762 -4.83 4.46 -15.89
C ASN A 762 -6.35 4.48 -16.19
N GLU A 763 -7.12 5.27 -15.43
CA GLU A 763 -8.56 5.45 -15.65
C GLU A 763 -8.85 5.99 -17.05
N LYS A 764 -8.11 7.02 -17.49
CA LYS A 764 -8.25 7.55 -18.86
C LYS A 764 -7.89 6.51 -19.91
N ASN A 765 -6.88 5.66 -19.65
CA ASN A 765 -6.52 4.59 -20.57
C ASN A 765 -7.63 3.52 -20.65
N ILE A 766 -8.19 3.11 -19.51
CA ILE A 766 -9.34 2.18 -19.46
C ILE A 766 -10.54 2.75 -20.22
N VAL A 767 -10.92 3.99 -19.94
CA VAL A 767 -12.02 4.67 -20.66
C VAL A 767 -11.73 4.69 -22.15
N ARG A 768 -10.50 5.02 -22.57
CA ARG A 768 -10.12 5.03 -24.00
C ARG A 768 -10.23 3.65 -24.65
N LEU A 769 -9.85 2.58 -23.95
CA LEU A 769 -9.97 1.20 -24.45
C LEU A 769 -11.44 0.78 -24.57
N LEU A 770 -12.26 1.08 -23.56
CA LEU A 770 -13.67 0.68 -23.51
C LEU A 770 -14.60 1.57 -24.34
N LEU A 771 -14.19 2.78 -24.72
CA LEU A 771 -14.94 3.62 -25.65
C LEU A 771 -15.17 2.92 -27.00
N GLN A 772 -14.27 2.03 -27.42
CA GLN A 772 -14.41 1.22 -28.65
C GLN A 772 -15.60 0.25 -28.56
N ASP A 773 -16.03 -0.10 -27.34
CA ASP A 773 -17.13 -1.02 -27.10
C ASP A 773 -18.51 -0.33 -27.29
N ASN A 774 -18.58 1.01 -27.41
CA ASN A 774 -19.79 1.79 -27.76
C ASN A 774 -21.01 1.58 -26.84
N TYR A 775 -20.83 1.08 -25.62
CA TYR A 775 -21.94 0.90 -24.67
C TYR A 775 -22.27 2.16 -23.87
N PHE A 776 -21.26 2.93 -23.47
CA PHE A 776 -21.38 4.08 -22.60
C PHE A 776 -20.56 5.25 -23.14
N SER A 777 -20.98 6.47 -22.82
CA SER A 777 -20.19 7.68 -23.10
C SER A 777 -18.94 7.75 -22.21
N SER A 778 -17.98 8.62 -22.59
CA SER A 778 -16.76 8.82 -21.79
C SER A 778 -17.05 9.25 -20.36
N ASP A 779 -18.08 10.09 -20.16
CA ASP A 779 -18.44 10.60 -18.84
C ASP A 779 -19.10 9.50 -17.99
N GLU A 780 -19.98 8.68 -18.59
CA GLU A 780 -20.61 7.55 -17.91
C GLU A 780 -19.60 6.47 -17.50
N LEU A 781 -18.65 6.12 -18.39
CA LEU A 781 -17.58 5.17 -18.07
C LEU A 781 -16.70 5.67 -16.92
N MET A 782 -16.35 6.96 -16.93
CA MET A 782 -15.52 7.55 -15.89
C MET A 782 -16.25 7.57 -14.54
N ASP A 783 -17.53 7.90 -14.50
CA ASP A 783 -18.31 7.89 -13.26
C ASP A 783 -18.59 6.47 -12.74
N LEU A 784 -18.84 5.51 -13.63
CA LEU A 784 -18.97 4.10 -13.29
C LEU A 784 -17.67 3.54 -12.72
N LEU A 785 -16.52 3.82 -13.35
CA LEU A 785 -15.21 3.39 -12.89
C LEU A 785 -14.88 3.96 -11.50
N LYS A 786 -15.21 5.23 -11.27
CA LYS A 786 -15.06 5.85 -9.94
C LYS A 786 -15.90 5.15 -8.89
N PHE A 787 -17.16 4.84 -9.19
CA PHE A 787 -18.04 4.11 -8.28
C PHE A 787 -17.49 2.72 -7.96
N VAL A 788 -17.09 1.95 -8.98
CA VAL A 788 -16.47 0.63 -8.81
C VAL A 788 -15.24 0.72 -7.93
N ARG A 789 -14.34 1.68 -8.17
CA ARG A 789 -13.15 1.88 -7.32
C ARG A 789 -13.53 2.17 -5.86
N GLU A 790 -14.54 2.99 -5.63
CA GLU A 790 -15.02 3.35 -4.28
C GLU A 790 -15.47 2.11 -3.50
N GLU A 791 -16.14 1.17 -4.17
CA GLU A 791 -16.67 -0.05 -3.57
C GLU A 791 -15.65 -1.19 -3.52
N VAL A 792 -14.86 -1.40 -4.57
CA VAL A 792 -13.85 -2.48 -4.66
C VAL A 792 -12.74 -2.34 -3.63
N VAL A 793 -12.28 -1.11 -3.33
CA VAL A 793 -11.33 -0.83 -2.25
C VAL A 793 -11.92 -1.16 -0.86
N SER A 794 -13.24 -1.09 -0.74
CA SER A 794 -13.99 -1.41 0.48
C SER A 794 -14.24 -2.93 0.62
N VAL A 795 -14.31 -3.66 -0.51
CA VAL A 795 -14.61 -5.11 -0.58
C VAL A 795 -13.34 -5.99 -0.58
N HIS A 796 -12.26 -5.62 -1.30
CA HIS A 796 -10.99 -6.41 -1.35
C HIS A 796 -10.37 -6.68 0.02
N LYS A 797 -10.72 -5.87 1.04
CA LYS A 797 -10.25 -6.03 2.41
C LYS A 797 -11.08 -7.00 3.26
N ARG A 798 -12.29 -7.39 2.81
CA ARG A 798 -13.15 -8.35 3.51
C ARG A 798 -12.77 -9.79 3.22
N THR A 799 -12.19 -10.07 2.05
CA THR A 799 -12.08 -11.44 1.53
C THR A 799 -10.67 -12.03 1.58
N HIS A 800 -9.63 -11.30 2.01
CA HIS A 800 -8.24 -11.81 2.11
C HIS A 800 -7.78 -12.59 0.85
N VAL A 801 -8.31 -12.24 -0.33
CA VAL A 801 -7.98 -12.95 -1.58
C VAL A 801 -6.55 -12.55 -1.96
N GLN A 802 -5.65 -13.54 -1.99
CA GLN A 802 -4.31 -13.31 -2.53
C GLN A 802 -4.44 -12.96 -4.02
N PRO A 803 -3.73 -11.94 -4.52
CA PRO A 803 -3.68 -11.70 -5.95
C PRO A 803 -3.15 -12.95 -6.65
N LEU A 804 -3.84 -13.37 -7.71
CA LEU A 804 -3.32 -14.38 -8.63
C LEU A 804 -1.91 -13.96 -9.06
N LYS A 805 -0.96 -14.89 -8.97
CA LYS A 805 0.39 -14.69 -9.51
C LYS A 805 0.25 -14.45 -11.01
N ALA A 806 0.31 -13.19 -11.44
CA ALA A 806 0.20 -12.85 -12.85
C ALA A 806 1.49 -13.28 -13.57
N GLU A 807 1.45 -14.46 -14.19
CA GLU A 807 2.48 -14.91 -15.13
C GLU A 807 2.35 -14.20 -16.50
N THR A 808 1.23 -13.51 -16.75
CA THR A 808 0.92 -12.74 -17.97
C THR A 808 0.71 -11.25 -17.69
N PRO A 809 1.00 -10.34 -18.65
CA PRO A 809 0.72 -8.91 -18.50
C PRO A 809 -0.81 -8.71 -18.43
N MET A 810 -1.29 -8.21 -17.29
CA MET A 810 -2.70 -7.92 -17.11
C MET A 810 -3.08 -6.63 -17.85
N GLU A 811 -4.25 -6.63 -18.48
CA GLU A 811 -4.82 -5.44 -19.10
C GLU A 811 -5.29 -4.43 -18.03
N PRO A 812 -5.27 -3.12 -18.28
CA PRO A 812 -5.58 -2.08 -17.28
C PRO A 812 -6.92 -2.24 -16.55
N TYR A 813 -7.95 -2.76 -17.23
CA TYR A 813 -9.30 -2.95 -16.68
C TYR A 813 -9.43 -4.19 -15.79
N GLU A 814 -8.51 -5.15 -15.88
CA GLU A 814 -8.48 -6.37 -15.07
C GLU A 814 -8.08 -6.10 -13.61
N SER A 815 -7.57 -4.89 -13.33
CA SER A 815 -7.28 -4.41 -11.97
C SER A 815 -8.53 -4.09 -11.14
N TYR A 816 -9.71 -4.01 -11.76
CA TYR A 816 -10.96 -3.64 -11.10
C TYR A 816 -11.93 -4.81 -11.16
N ARG A 817 -11.82 -5.69 -10.16
CA ARG A 817 -12.63 -6.92 -10.04
C ARG A 817 -13.80 -6.74 -9.08
N ILE A 818 -14.97 -7.21 -9.51
CA ILE A 818 -16.24 -7.01 -8.82
C ILE A 818 -16.85 -8.38 -8.51
N ASP A 819 -17.24 -8.59 -7.24
CA ASP A 819 -17.93 -9.79 -6.83
C ASP A 819 -19.42 -9.77 -7.24
N PHE A 820 -20.08 -10.91 -7.10
CA PHE A 820 -21.48 -11.03 -7.46
C PHE A 820 -22.39 -10.05 -6.70
N GLN A 821 -22.13 -9.79 -5.42
CA GLN A 821 -22.98 -8.94 -4.59
C GLN A 821 -22.96 -7.47 -5.05
N LEU A 822 -21.77 -6.94 -5.35
CA LEU A 822 -21.62 -5.59 -5.88
C LEU A 822 -22.18 -5.50 -7.30
N PHE A 823 -21.93 -6.51 -8.14
CA PHE A 823 -22.53 -6.60 -9.47
C PHE A 823 -24.06 -6.57 -9.41
N GLU A 824 -24.68 -7.38 -8.54
CA GLU A 824 -26.13 -7.45 -8.39
C GLU A 824 -26.70 -6.09 -7.98
N THR A 825 -26.08 -5.42 -7.02
CA THR A 825 -26.48 -4.06 -6.58
C THR A 825 -26.47 -3.06 -7.74
N MET A 826 -25.42 -3.08 -8.56
CA MET A 826 -25.29 -2.21 -9.73
C MET A 826 -26.27 -2.59 -10.83
N PHE A 827 -26.48 -3.88 -11.08
CA PHE A 827 -27.43 -4.40 -12.05
C PHE A 827 -28.85 -3.97 -11.71
N MET A 828 -29.26 -4.11 -10.44
CA MET A 828 -30.56 -3.68 -9.92
C MET A 828 -30.83 -2.18 -10.11
N ALA A 829 -29.80 -1.34 -9.92
CA ALA A 829 -29.93 0.10 -10.06
C ALA A 829 -29.91 0.58 -11.52
N ILE A 830 -29.06 -0.03 -12.36
CA ILE A 830 -28.76 0.47 -13.71
C ILE A 830 -29.60 -0.23 -14.79
N SER A 831 -29.86 -1.52 -14.65
CA SER A 831 -30.52 -2.31 -15.69
C SER A 831 -32.05 -2.18 -15.64
N PRO A 832 -32.72 -1.83 -16.75
CA PRO A 832 -34.17 -1.88 -16.85
C PRO A 832 -34.76 -3.27 -16.57
N LEU A 833 -33.99 -4.33 -16.84
CA LEU A 833 -34.39 -5.73 -16.60
C LEU A 833 -34.36 -6.10 -15.10
N ALA A 834 -33.90 -5.19 -14.23
CA ALA A 834 -33.61 -5.50 -12.84
C ALA A 834 -34.51 -4.77 -11.82
N LYS A 835 -35.54 -4.03 -12.26
CA LYS A 835 -36.29 -3.14 -11.34
C LYS A 835 -37.25 -3.83 -10.36
N ASN A 836 -37.47 -5.15 -10.45
CA ASN A 836 -38.53 -5.87 -9.72
C ASN A 836 -38.04 -7.18 -9.04
N SER A 837 -38.84 -7.71 -8.10
CA SER A 837 -38.47 -8.63 -7.00
C SER A 837 -38.14 -10.11 -7.36
N SER A 838 -37.88 -10.43 -8.63
CA SER A 838 -37.59 -11.80 -9.14
C SER A 838 -36.26 -11.87 -9.91
N THR A 839 -35.37 -10.91 -9.64
CA THR A 839 -34.19 -10.56 -10.42
C THR A 839 -32.90 -11.26 -10.02
N ASN A 840 -32.89 -11.99 -8.88
CA ASN A 840 -31.74 -12.78 -8.44
C ASN A 840 -31.34 -13.87 -9.46
N ASN A 841 -32.31 -14.43 -10.20
CA ASN A 841 -31.99 -15.45 -11.20
C ASN A 841 -31.37 -14.84 -12.46
N LEU A 842 -31.79 -13.63 -12.86
CA LEU A 842 -31.23 -12.94 -14.03
C LEU A 842 -29.83 -12.40 -13.75
N SER A 843 -29.60 -11.85 -12.55
CA SER A 843 -28.27 -11.40 -12.12
C SER A 843 -27.28 -12.57 -12.11
N VAL A 844 -27.63 -13.72 -11.52
CA VAL A 844 -26.76 -14.92 -11.51
C VAL A 844 -26.43 -15.40 -12.92
N ARG A 845 -27.43 -15.51 -13.80
CA ARG A 845 -27.23 -15.97 -15.18
C ARG A 845 -26.35 -15.02 -15.99
N LEU A 846 -26.58 -13.72 -15.84
CA LEU A 846 -25.78 -12.70 -16.51
C LEU A 846 -24.35 -12.67 -15.99
N PHE A 847 -24.15 -12.84 -14.67
CA PHE A 847 -22.82 -12.93 -14.07
C PHE A 847 -22.05 -14.14 -14.61
N LYS A 848 -22.63 -15.35 -14.56
CA LYS A 848 -22.02 -16.59 -15.10
C LYS A 848 -21.65 -16.49 -16.58
N LEU A 849 -22.48 -15.79 -17.37
CA LEU A 849 -22.25 -15.57 -18.79
C LEU A 849 -21.11 -14.57 -19.05
N MET A 850 -20.96 -13.57 -18.18
CA MET A 850 -20.01 -12.47 -18.37
C MET A 850 -18.64 -12.74 -17.72
N ASP A 851 -18.58 -13.60 -16.72
CA ASP A 851 -17.34 -14.11 -16.11
C ASP A 851 -16.64 -15.03 -17.11
N MET A 852 -15.79 -14.48 -17.98
CA MET A 852 -15.27 -15.24 -19.12
C MET A 852 -14.22 -16.27 -18.70
N ASN A 853 -13.46 -15.96 -17.63
CA ASN A 853 -12.35 -16.74 -17.11
C ASN A 853 -12.75 -17.69 -15.96
N ASP A 854 -14.01 -17.67 -15.53
CA ASP A 854 -14.59 -18.53 -14.49
C ASP A 854 -13.90 -18.34 -13.12
N ASP A 855 -13.45 -17.11 -12.83
CA ASP A 855 -12.73 -16.80 -11.60
C ASP A 855 -13.65 -16.32 -10.46
N GLY A 856 -14.96 -16.22 -10.71
CA GLY A 856 -15.95 -15.78 -9.75
C GLY A 856 -16.00 -14.27 -9.57
N PHE A 857 -15.31 -13.50 -10.42
CA PHE A 857 -15.33 -12.04 -10.46
C PHE A 857 -15.60 -11.55 -11.88
N LEU A 858 -16.12 -10.32 -11.99
CA LEU A 858 -16.14 -9.59 -13.27
C LEU A 858 -15.07 -8.51 -13.25
N ASP A 859 -14.25 -8.46 -14.30
CA ASP A 859 -13.43 -7.30 -14.56
C ASP A 859 -14.28 -6.09 -15.02
N PHE A 860 -13.65 -4.90 -15.14
CA PHE A 860 -14.40 -3.71 -15.50
C PHE A 860 -14.94 -3.72 -16.95
N ARG A 861 -14.30 -4.46 -17.86
CA ARG A 861 -14.80 -4.64 -19.24
C ARG A 861 -16.00 -5.57 -19.25
N GLU A 862 -15.94 -6.68 -18.52
CA GLU A 862 -17.05 -7.62 -18.37
C GLU A 862 -18.26 -6.96 -17.71
N LEU A 863 -18.04 -6.17 -16.65
CA LEU A 863 -19.09 -5.36 -16.02
C LEU A 863 -19.73 -4.39 -17.01
N THR A 864 -18.92 -3.58 -17.72
CA THR A 864 -19.44 -2.57 -18.65
C THR A 864 -20.17 -3.24 -19.82
N LYS A 865 -19.73 -4.42 -20.27
CA LYS A 865 -20.44 -5.22 -21.26
C LYS A 865 -21.77 -5.74 -20.71
N ALA A 866 -21.81 -6.28 -19.50
CA ALA A 866 -23.02 -6.78 -18.85
C ALA A 866 -24.08 -5.69 -18.67
N LEU A 867 -23.67 -4.54 -18.12
CA LEU A 867 -24.55 -3.39 -17.93
C LEU A 867 -24.94 -2.75 -19.26
N GLY A 868 -23.99 -2.62 -20.19
CA GLY A 868 -24.23 -2.05 -21.52
C GLY A 868 -25.26 -2.85 -22.31
N LEU A 869 -25.08 -4.18 -22.38
CA LEU A 869 -25.96 -5.11 -23.09
C LEU A 869 -27.41 -5.07 -22.59
N THR A 870 -27.61 -4.79 -21.31
CA THR A 870 -28.95 -4.78 -20.71
C THR A 870 -29.58 -3.39 -20.60
N SER A 871 -28.79 -2.31 -20.68
CA SER A 871 -29.27 -0.96 -20.36
C SER A 871 -29.14 0.10 -21.46
N THR A 872 -28.17 -0.04 -22.40
CA THR A 872 -27.87 1.02 -23.39
C THR A 872 -28.14 0.64 -24.84
N VAL A 873 -28.10 -0.64 -25.19
CA VAL A 873 -28.35 -1.14 -26.55
C VAL A 873 -29.82 -1.03 -26.97
N ASP A 874 -30.12 -1.26 -28.25
CA ASP A 874 -31.46 -1.24 -28.80
C ASP A 874 -32.34 -2.41 -28.30
N VAL A 875 -33.66 -2.28 -28.47
CA VAL A 875 -34.64 -3.24 -27.93
C VAL A 875 -34.46 -4.64 -28.51
N THR A 876 -34.09 -4.75 -29.79
CA THR A 876 -33.86 -6.05 -30.44
C THR A 876 -32.71 -6.78 -29.78
N THR A 877 -31.61 -6.08 -29.53
CA THR A 877 -30.46 -6.64 -28.83
C THR A 877 -30.81 -7.07 -27.41
N ARG A 878 -31.57 -6.26 -26.65
CA ARG A 878 -31.98 -6.63 -25.28
C ARG A 878 -32.87 -7.87 -25.25
N LEU A 879 -33.79 -8.01 -26.21
CA LEU A 879 -34.61 -9.20 -26.36
C LEU A 879 -33.76 -10.44 -26.69
N LYS A 880 -32.76 -10.30 -27.55
CA LYS A 880 -31.80 -11.38 -27.85
C LYS A 880 -30.96 -11.78 -26.63
N ILE A 881 -30.54 -10.82 -25.80
CA ILE A 881 -29.84 -11.12 -24.53
C ILE A 881 -30.77 -11.82 -23.55
N LEU A 882 -32.02 -11.35 -23.43
CA LEU A 882 -33.03 -12.00 -22.60
C LEU A 882 -33.26 -13.44 -23.04
N TYR A 883 -33.35 -13.70 -24.35
CA TYR A 883 -33.42 -15.05 -24.91
C TYR A 883 -32.19 -15.89 -24.54
N LEU A 884 -30.98 -15.34 -24.69
CA LEU A 884 -29.73 -16.05 -24.41
C LEU A 884 -29.55 -16.41 -22.93
N LEU A 885 -29.99 -15.55 -22.01
CA LEU A 885 -30.00 -15.83 -20.57
C LEU A 885 -30.94 -16.99 -20.16
N HIS A 886 -31.75 -17.50 -21.08
CA HIS A 886 -32.64 -18.64 -20.84
C HIS A 886 -32.20 -19.90 -21.62
N LEU A 887 -31.01 -19.92 -22.21
CA LEU A 887 -30.43 -21.11 -22.82
C LEU A 887 -29.69 -21.96 -21.77
N SER A 888 -29.67 -23.28 -21.97
CA SER A 888 -28.79 -24.19 -21.20
C SER A 888 -27.32 -23.92 -21.58
N PRO A 889 -26.35 -23.89 -20.64
CA PRO A 889 -26.40 -24.35 -19.24
C PRO A 889 -26.72 -23.25 -18.21
N LEU A 890 -27.04 -22.01 -18.62
CA LEU A 890 -27.28 -20.91 -17.67
C LEU A 890 -28.50 -21.14 -16.76
N LEU A 891 -29.43 -22.00 -17.18
CA LEU A 891 -30.63 -22.35 -16.41
C LEU A 891 -30.36 -23.28 -15.22
N SER A 892 -29.19 -23.93 -15.11
CA SER A 892 -28.90 -24.79 -13.97
C SER A 892 -28.70 -23.95 -12.70
N ASN A 893 -29.50 -24.25 -11.67
CA ASN A 893 -29.47 -23.60 -10.35
C ASN A 893 -28.26 -24.01 -9.50
N ASP A 894 -27.11 -24.32 -10.12
CA ASP A 894 -25.88 -24.52 -9.36
C ASP A 894 -25.55 -23.18 -8.68
N SER A 895 -25.80 -23.14 -7.38
CA SER A 895 -25.52 -22.00 -6.50
C SER A 895 -24.06 -21.61 -6.68
N LEU A 896 -23.80 -20.32 -6.97
CA LEU A 896 -22.46 -19.74 -6.88
C LEU A 896 -21.84 -20.22 -5.56
N SER A 897 -20.82 -21.08 -5.62
CA SER A 897 -20.19 -21.64 -4.44
C SER A 897 -19.64 -20.49 -3.61
N SER A 898 -20.26 -20.26 -2.46
CA SER A 898 -19.78 -19.31 -1.46
C SER A 898 -18.38 -19.73 -1.02
N THR A 899 -17.37 -18.96 -1.42
CA THR A 899 -15.99 -19.11 -0.99
C THR A 899 -15.84 -18.57 0.44
N ASP A 900 -16.17 -19.40 1.44
CA ASP A 900 -15.61 -19.25 2.78
C ASP A 900 -14.17 -19.81 2.76
N PRO A 901 -13.14 -19.02 3.11
CA PRO A 901 -11.78 -19.51 3.16
C PRO A 901 -11.55 -20.19 4.51
N ASN A 902 -11.69 -21.50 4.58
CA ASN A 902 -11.13 -22.28 5.69
C ASN A 902 -10.24 -23.42 5.20
N ILE A 903 -9.16 -23.58 5.94
CA ILE A 903 -7.92 -24.30 5.64
C ILE A 903 -8.09 -25.83 5.78
N SER A 904 -7.52 -26.52 4.78
CA SER A 904 -6.95 -27.89 4.73
C SER A 904 -7.77 -29.12 5.17
N GLU A 905 -7.81 -30.14 4.31
CA GLU A 905 -6.96 -31.35 4.46
C GLU A 905 -7.04 -32.28 3.23
N SER A 906 -5.90 -32.92 2.94
CA SER A 906 -5.76 -34.25 2.31
C SER A 906 -5.93 -34.42 0.78
N GLY A 907 -4.78 -34.30 0.10
CA GLY A 907 -4.18 -35.23 -0.88
C GLY A 907 -4.96 -36.38 -1.58
N ALA A 908 -4.56 -36.58 -2.85
CA ALA A 908 -4.76 -37.70 -3.79
C ALA A 908 -6.11 -37.71 -4.53
N GLU A 909 -6.21 -37.80 -5.87
CA GLU A 909 -5.42 -38.56 -6.85
C GLU A 909 -5.27 -37.82 -8.19
N TYR A 910 -4.13 -38.08 -8.84
CA TYR A 910 -3.86 -37.85 -10.25
C TYR A 910 -4.71 -38.76 -11.16
N ALA A 911 -4.86 -38.30 -12.41
CA ALA A 911 -4.95 -39.06 -13.66
C ALA A 911 -6.31 -39.01 -14.40
N SER A 912 -6.42 -38.02 -15.29
CA SER A 912 -6.84 -38.25 -16.68
C SER A 912 -6.43 -37.05 -17.55
N ASP A 913 -5.12 -36.84 -17.66
CA ASP A 913 -4.54 -35.99 -18.70
C ASP A 913 -4.74 -36.59 -20.09
N ALA A 914 -4.75 -35.71 -21.09
CA ALA A 914 -4.26 -35.96 -22.45
C ALA A 914 -5.19 -36.67 -23.47
N ALA A 915 -6.33 -36.04 -23.81
CA ALA A 915 -7.03 -36.35 -25.06
C ALA A 915 -7.56 -35.16 -25.90
N GLU A 916 -7.41 -33.89 -25.49
CA GLU A 916 -7.95 -32.76 -26.29
C GLU A 916 -6.92 -31.73 -26.78
N TYR A 917 -5.63 -31.94 -26.51
CA TYR A 917 -4.56 -31.04 -26.94
C TYR A 917 -4.16 -31.15 -28.44
N PHE A 918 -4.87 -31.93 -29.26
CA PHE A 918 -4.55 -32.12 -30.69
C PHE A 918 -5.70 -31.86 -31.67
N ASN A 919 -6.64 -30.96 -31.33
CA ASN A 919 -7.62 -30.46 -32.31
C ASN A 919 -7.57 -28.92 -32.48
N THR A 920 -6.39 -28.35 -32.65
CA THR A 920 -6.24 -27.08 -33.37
C THR A 920 -5.92 -27.37 -34.83
N ASN A 921 -6.95 -27.38 -35.67
CA ASN A 921 -6.93 -26.94 -37.06
C ASN A 921 -8.30 -27.18 -37.68
N ILE A 922 -9.23 -26.23 -37.52
CA ILE A 922 -10.33 -26.10 -38.49
C ILE A 922 -10.43 -24.65 -38.92
N SER A 923 -10.12 -24.51 -40.20
CA SER A 923 -10.27 -23.40 -41.11
C SER A 923 -11.59 -22.64 -40.94
N SER A 924 -11.52 -21.35 -41.27
CA SER A 924 -12.66 -20.55 -41.70
C SER A 924 -13.48 -21.29 -42.76
N ASP A 925 -14.67 -21.78 -42.40
CA ASP A 925 -15.81 -21.91 -43.29
C ASP A 925 -17.10 -22.04 -42.49
N ILE A 926 -18.12 -21.32 -42.97
CA ILE A 926 -19.47 -21.19 -42.42
C ILE A 926 -20.20 -22.52 -42.59
N ILE A 927 -20.53 -23.20 -41.50
CA ILE A 927 -21.59 -24.24 -41.47
C ILE A 927 -22.37 -24.09 -40.16
N CYS A 928 -23.66 -23.71 -40.27
CA CYS A 928 -24.65 -23.86 -39.23
C CYS A 928 -25.04 -25.35 -39.16
N GLU A 929 -24.50 -26.09 -38.20
CA GLU A 929 -25.06 -27.37 -37.77
C GLU A 929 -25.35 -27.33 -36.27
N SER A 930 -26.46 -27.97 -35.94
CA SER A 930 -27.27 -27.92 -34.72
C SER A 930 -26.59 -28.48 -33.46
N ASN A 931 -26.95 -27.88 -32.31
CA ASN A 931 -26.76 -28.36 -30.93
C ASN A 931 -25.33 -28.34 -30.33
N LEU A 932 -24.82 -27.14 -30.03
CA LEU A 932 -23.73 -26.93 -29.07
C LEU A 932 -24.18 -25.95 -27.97
N ASN A 933 -24.69 -26.50 -26.86
CA ASN A 933 -25.14 -25.76 -25.67
C ASN A 933 -24.02 -25.72 -24.59
N ASP A 934 -22.80 -25.37 -24.99
CA ASP A 934 -21.68 -25.22 -24.04
C ASP A 934 -21.51 -23.74 -23.66
N LEU A 935 -21.15 -23.50 -22.39
CA LEU A 935 -20.99 -22.15 -21.84
C LEU A 935 -19.94 -21.33 -22.62
N GLN A 936 -18.87 -21.97 -23.11
CA GLN A 936 -17.85 -21.32 -23.95
C GLN A 936 -18.41 -20.82 -25.30
N THR A 937 -19.37 -21.54 -25.88
CA THR A 937 -20.05 -21.15 -27.12
C THR A 937 -20.95 -19.93 -26.88
N LEU A 938 -21.70 -19.90 -25.78
CA LEU A 938 -22.49 -18.73 -25.40
C LEU A 938 -21.59 -17.52 -25.10
N ARG A 939 -20.49 -17.73 -24.39
CA ARG A 939 -19.46 -16.72 -24.11
C ARG A 939 -18.86 -16.15 -25.41
N SER A 940 -18.49 -16.99 -26.39
CA SER A 940 -17.94 -16.54 -27.69
C SER A 940 -18.95 -15.79 -28.58
N ILE A 941 -20.24 -16.12 -28.47
CA ILE A 941 -21.33 -15.37 -29.11
C ILE A 941 -21.40 -13.96 -28.54
N THR A 942 -21.31 -13.80 -27.21
CA THR A 942 -21.37 -12.47 -26.59
C THR A 942 -20.15 -11.61 -26.92
N THR A 943 -18.96 -12.17 -27.13
CA THR A 943 -17.75 -11.39 -27.50
C THR A 943 -17.85 -10.85 -28.93
N ASN A 944 -18.49 -11.58 -29.84
CA ASN A 944 -18.65 -11.18 -31.23
C ASN A 944 -20.01 -10.52 -31.56
N TRP A 945 -20.80 -10.15 -30.55
CA TRP A 945 -22.20 -9.73 -30.67
C TRP A 945 -22.49 -8.62 -31.70
N LYS A 946 -21.48 -7.79 -32.05
CA LYS A 946 -21.59 -6.73 -33.05
C LYS A 946 -21.55 -7.21 -34.50
N ASN A 947 -21.22 -8.48 -34.74
CA ASN A 947 -21.22 -9.07 -36.08
C ASN A 947 -22.64 -9.52 -36.44
N SER A 948 -23.20 -8.94 -37.50
CA SER A 948 -24.61 -9.08 -37.92
C SER A 948 -25.00 -10.47 -38.46
N THR A 949 -24.08 -11.44 -38.45
CA THR A 949 -24.25 -12.79 -39.02
C THR A 949 -24.33 -13.92 -37.99
N ILE A 950 -24.35 -13.61 -36.69
CA ILE A 950 -24.37 -14.63 -35.63
C ILE A 950 -25.78 -15.19 -35.46
N CYS A 951 -25.97 -16.48 -35.76
CA CYS A 951 -27.18 -17.23 -35.44
C CYS A 951 -27.14 -17.67 -33.98
N LEU A 952 -28.19 -17.38 -33.22
CA LEU A 952 -28.32 -17.82 -31.82
C LEU A 952 -28.81 -19.27 -31.75
N PRO A 953 -28.41 -20.05 -30.74
CA PRO A 953 -28.92 -21.41 -30.54
C PRO A 953 -30.45 -21.45 -30.41
N ILE A 954 -31.05 -22.56 -30.81
CA ILE A 954 -32.48 -22.79 -30.66
C ILE A 954 -32.86 -23.00 -29.19
N MET A 955 -34.05 -22.57 -28.80
CA MET A 955 -34.57 -22.65 -27.44
C MET A 955 -35.55 -23.82 -27.31
N SER A 956 -35.33 -24.69 -26.32
CA SER A 956 -36.21 -25.80 -25.98
C SER A 956 -37.48 -25.35 -25.26
N GLU A 957 -38.46 -26.26 -25.16
CA GLU A 957 -39.75 -25.99 -24.50
C GLU A 957 -39.57 -25.59 -23.03
N ASP A 958 -38.69 -26.27 -22.29
CA ASP A 958 -38.41 -25.97 -20.88
C ASP A 958 -37.78 -24.57 -20.70
N SER A 959 -36.81 -24.23 -21.55
CA SER A 959 -36.18 -22.89 -21.58
C SER A 959 -37.20 -21.79 -21.90
N PHE A 960 -38.12 -22.06 -22.82
CA PHE A 960 -39.19 -21.14 -23.19
C PHE A 960 -40.17 -20.89 -22.05
N VAL A 961 -40.52 -21.93 -21.27
CA VAL A 961 -41.37 -21.78 -20.09
C VAL A 961 -40.72 -20.87 -19.05
N GLU A 962 -39.42 -21.04 -18.79
CA GLU A 962 -38.67 -20.18 -17.87
C GLU A 962 -38.54 -18.73 -18.38
N LEU A 963 -38.35 -18.54 -19.69
CA LEU A 963 -38.38 -17.21 -20.31
C LEU A 963 -39.74 -16.53 -20.11
N CYS A 964 -40.84 -17.26 -20.32
CA CYS A 964 -42.18 -16.73 -20.11
C CYS A 964 -42.41 -16.34 -18.65
N LYS A 965 -42.04 -17.20 -17.68
CA LYS A 965 -42.13 -16.89 -16.25
C LYS A 965 -41.38 -15.60 -15.92
N THR A 966 -40.14 -15.47 -16.41
CA THR A 966 -39.32 -14.28 -16.21
C THR A 966 -39.97 -13.03 -16.81
N MET A 967 -40.59 -13.13 -18.00
CA MET A 967 -41.34 -12.02 -18.60
C MET A 967 -42.55 -11.59 -17.76
N TYR A 968 -43.29 -12.53 -17.18
CA TYR A 968 -44.41 -12.22 -16.26
C TYR A 968 -43.90 -11.54 -14.98
N ASP A 969 -42.83 -12.08 -14.41
CA ASP A 969 -42.19 -11.62 -13.19
C ASP A 969 -41.63 -10.19 -13.31
N LEU A 970 -41.07 -9.84 -14.47
CA LEU A 970 -40.61 -8.48 -14.77
C LEU A 970 -41.72 -7.42 -14.64
N ILE A 971 -43.00 -7.80 -14.71
CA ILE A 971 -44.15 -6.87 -14.69
C ILE A 971 -44.85 -6.84 -13.31
N GLY A 972 -44.64 -7.85 -12.47
CA GLY A 972 -45.52 -8.22 -11.35
C GLY A 972 -45.73 -7.26 -10.17
N SER A 973 -45.14 -6.06 -10.14
CA SER A 973 -45.31 -5.10 -9.01
C SER A 973 -45.78 -3.70 -9.40
N LEU A 974 -45.88 -3.38 -10.70
CA LEU A 974 -46.50 -2.13 -11.15
C LEU A 974 -48.01 -2.28 -11.05
N THR A 975 -48.66 -1.34 -10.35
CA THR A 975 -50.12 -1.23 -10.22
C THR A 975 -50.85 -1.58 -11.52
N ILE A 976 -51.41 -2.79 -11.58
CA ILE A 976 -52.47 -3.25 -12.49
C ILE A 976 -52.36 -2.66 -13.91
N ASP A 977 -51.34 -3.02 -14.69
CA ASP A 977 -51.41 -2.89 -16.15
C ASP A 977 -51.90 -4.24 -16.73
N GLN A 978 -53.19 -4.53 -16.55
CA GLN A 978 -53.84 -5.74 -17.10
C GLN A 978 -53.61 -5.89 -18.61
N GLU A 979 -53.40 -4.77 -19.30
CA GLU A 979 -53.10 -4.73 -20.73
C GLU A 979 -51.72 -5.37 -21.03
N MET A 980 -50.71 -5.14 -20.18
CA MET A 980 -49.37 -5.72 -20.35
C MET A 980 -49.35 -7.23 -20.09
N LEU A 981 -50.06 -7.69 -19.07
CA LEU A 981 -50.22 -9.13 -18.80
C LEU A 981 -50.93 -9.83 -19.96
N ASN A 982 -51.99 -9.21 -20.51
CA ASN A 982 -52.69 -9.71 -21.70
C ASN A 982 -51.78 -9.72 -22.93
N ASN A 983 -50.88 -8.74 -23.06
CA ASN A 983 -49.94 -8.68 -24.18
C ASN A 983 -48.82 -9.73 -24.07
N ILE A 984 -48.28 -9.99 -22.87
CA ILE A 984 -47.35 -11.11 -22.64
C ILE A 984 -48.05 -12.44 -22.94
N SER A 985 -49.27 -12.62 -22.46
CA SER A 985 -50.04 -13.83 -22.74
C SER A 985 -50.24 -14.05 -24.23
N LYS A 986 -50.54 -13.00 -25.01
CA LYS A 986 -50.60 -13.08 -26.48
C LYS A 986 -49.26 -13.47 -27.10
N ILE A 987 -48.14 -12.90 -26.64
CA ILE A 987 -46.80 -13.27 -27.13
C ILE A 987 -46.51 -14.74 -26.83
N SER A 988 -46.73 -15.19 -25.59
CA SER A 988 -46.51 -16.58 -25.19
C SER A 988 -47.36 -17.55 -26.00
N THR A 989 -48.64 -17.25 -26.25
CA THR A 989 -49.51 -18.10 -27.08
C THR A 989 -49.05 -18.16 -28.53
N ASN A 990 -48.70 -17.03 -29.13
CA ASN A 990 -48.21 -16.98 -30.51
C ASN A 990 -46.88 -17.75 -30.67
N LEU A 991 -45.97 -17.63 -29.71
CA LEU A 991 -44.69 -18.37 -29.72
C LEU A 991 -44.89 -19.86 -29.48
N LEU A 992 -45.85 -20.25 -28.64
CA LEU A 992 -46.22 -21.64 -28.42
C LEU A 992 -46.78 -22.28 -29.69
N GLU A 993 -47.66 -21.56 -30.41
CA GLU A 993 -48.18 -21.99 -31.72
C GLU A 993 -47.07 -22.12 -32.76
N LEU A 994 -46.15 -21.15 -32.83
CA LEU A 994 -44.99 -21.20 -33.72
C LEU A 994 -44.07 -22.39 -33.41
N GLY A 995 -43.79 -22.66 -32.13
CA GLY A 995 -42.98 -23.83 -31.75
C GLY A 995 -43.66 -25.16 -32.04
N ASN A 996 -45.00 -25.24 -31.91
CA ASN A 996 -45.78 -26.41 -32.33
C ASN A 996 -45.72 -26.62 -33.85
N LEU A 997 -45.78 -25.54 -34.63
CA LEU A 997 -45.59 -25.60 -36.09
C LEU A 997 -44.18 -26.03 -36.47
N ASN A 998 -43.14 -25.51 -35.80
CA ASN A 998 -41.75 -25.94 -36.01
C ASN A 998 -41.58 -27.45 -35.71
N LYS A 999 -42.22 -27.96 -34.65
CA LYS A 999 -42.26 -29.39 -34.30
C LYS A 999 -42.97 -30.22 -35.37
N GLU A 1000 -44.09 -29.75 -35.89
CA GLU A 1000 -44.84 -30.39 -36.99
C GLU A 1000 -44.09 -30.36 -38.33
N GLU A 1001 -43.35 -29.30 -38.62
CA GLU A 1001 -42.49 -29.18 -39.81
C GLU A 1001 -41.25 -30.08 -39.71
N SER A 1002 -40.60 -30.14 -38.54
CA SER A 1002 -39.50 -31.08 -38.28
C SER A 1002 -39.96 -32.53 -38.50
N ASN A 1003 -41.16 -32.88 -38.03
CA ASN A 1003 -41.78 -34.20 -38.24
C ASN A 1003 -42.06 -34.55 -39.72
N LYS A 1004 -42.10 -33.57 -40.63
CA LYS A 1004 -42.28 -33.78 -42.08
C LYS A 1004 -40.95 -33.95 -42.83
N SER A 1005 -39.82 -33.53 -42.24
CA SER A 1005 -38.48 -33.74 -42.80
C SER A 1005 -37.96 -35.15 -42.45
N GLU A 1006 -37.28 -35.84 -43.37
CA GLU A 1006 -36.94 -37.28 -43.22
C GLU A 1006 -35.89 -37.61 -42.13
N ASN A 1007 -35.42 -36.63 -41.34
CA ASN A 1007 -34.55 -36.87 -40.18
C ASN A 1007 -35.38 -37.08 -38.90
N ARG A 1008 -35.77 -38.34 -38.64
CA ARG A 1008 -36.63 -38.72 -37.50
C ARG A 1008 -36.02 -38.57 -36.09
N ASN A 1009 -34.78 -38.12 -35.95
CA ASN A 1009 -34.09 -38.06 -34.65
C ASN A 1009 -34.20 -36.70 -33.91
N ASP A 1010 -34.64 -35.61 -34.55
CA ASP A 1010 -34.79 -34.28 -33.92
C ASP A 1010 -36.25 -33.78 -33.95
N SER A 1011 -37.19 -34.59 -33.46
CA SER A 1011 -38.62 -34.25 -33.38
C SER A 1011 -38.97 -33.43 -32.13
N GLU A 1012 -38.15 -32.43 -31.83
CA GLU A 1012 -38.28 -31.62 -30.62
C GLU A 1012 -38.94 -30.26 -30.89
N TRP A 1013 -39.66 -29.75 -29.89
CA TRP A 1013 -40.22 -28.40 -29.93
C TRP A 1013 -39.08 -27.40 -29.83
N PHE A 1014 -39.06 -26.38 -30.68
CA PHE A 1014 -38.08 -25.31 -30.59
C PHE A 1014 -38.61 -23.98 -31.11
N ILE A 1015 -38.02 -22.89 -30.64
CA ILE A 1015 -38.14 -21.56 -31.24
C ILE A 1015 -36.75 -20.98 -31.48
N ASN A 1016 -36.58 -20.16 -32.52
CA ASN A 1016 -35.35 -19.41 -32.72
C ASN A 1016 -35.47 -17.96 -32.20
N ALA A 1017 -34.33 -17.30 -32.03
CA ALA A 1017 -34.28 -15.94 -31.50
C ALA A 1017 -34.99 -14.92 -32.41
N GLU A 1018 -34.97 -15.11 -33.73
CA GLU A 1018 -35.67 -14.24 -34.69
C GLU A 1018 -37.19 -14.30 -34.51
N GLN A 1019 -37.75 -15.50 -34.32
CA GLN A 1019 -39.18 -15.73 -34.05
C GLN A 1019 -39.58 -15.07 -32.73
N PHE A 1020 -38.76 -15.21 -31.68
CA PHE A 1020 -38.97 -14.54 -30.40
C PHE A 1020 -38.99 -13.02 -30.54
N VAL A 1021 -37.92 -12.45 -31.12
CA VAL A 1021 -37.77 -11.00 -31.31
C VAL A 1021 -38.90 -10.45 -32.16
N ALA A 1022 -39.20 -11.07 -33.31
CA ALA A 1022 -40.25 -10.60 -34.22
C ALA A 1022 -41.61 -10.56 -33.52
N THR A 1023 -41.94 -11.59 -32.73
CA THR A 1023 -43.20 -11.66 -31.98
C THR A 1023 -43.24 -10.62 -30.86
N ALA A 1024 -42.15 -10.47 -30.09
CA ALA A 1024 -42.06 -9.50 -29.00
C ALA A 1024 -42.15 -8.04 -29.49
N LEU A 1025 -41.58 -7.72 -30.67
CA LEU A 1025 -41.64 -6.39 -31.27
C LEU A 1025 -43.05 -5.98 -31.73
N THR A 1026 -43.99 -6.92 -31.86
CA THR A 1026 -45.40 -6.58 -32.21
C THR A 1026 -46.15 -5.88 -31.08
N VAL A 1027 -45.65 -5.94 -29.85
CA VAL A 1027 -46.29 -5.34 -28.67
C VAL A 1027 -45.58 -4.05 -28.30
N GLN A 1028 -46.15 -2.92 -28.72
CA GLN A 1028 -45.55 -1.60 -28.52
C GLN A 1028 -45.25 -1.27 -27.04
N LYS A 1029 -46.17 -1.57 -26.11
CA LYS A 1029 -45.94 -1.32 -24.67
C LYS A 1029 -44.76 -2.13 -24.10
N LEU A 1030 -44.55 -3.36 -24.59
CA LEU A 1030 -43.41 -4.19 -24.19
C LEU A 1030 -42.10 -3.62 -24.75
N VAL A 1031 -42.13 -3.15 -26.00
CA VAL A 1031 -41.00 -2.45 -26.64
C VAL A 1031 -40.64 -1.16 -25.88
N GLU A 1032 -41.63 -0.39 -25.44
CA GLU A 1032 -41.42 0.81 -24.62
C GLU A 1032 -40.86 0.47 -23.22
N PHE A 1033 -41.34 -0.61 -22.60
CA PHE A 1033 -40.85 -1.08 -21.30
C PHE A 1033 -39.40 -1.58 -21.37
N ILE A 1034 -39.10 -2.53 -22.27
CA ILE A 1034 -37.76 -3.09 -22.45
C ILE A 1034 -36.80 -2.05 -23.05
N GLY A 1035 -37.31 -1.16 -23.90
CA GLY A 1035 -36.56 -0.07 -24.54
C GLY A 1035 -36.33 1.15 -23.67
N ALA A 1036 -36.88 1.20 -22.45
CA ALA A 1036 -36.60 2.27 -21.51
C ALA A 1036 -35.09 2.37 -21.27
N LYS A 1037 -34.50 3.53 -21.57
CA LYS A 1037 -33.09 3.79 -21.28
C LYS A 1037 -32.95 4.17 -19.81
N SER A 1038 -32.02 3.53 -19.11
CA SER A 1038 -31.63 3.98 -17.78
C SER A 1038 -30.80 5.27 -17.91
N ASN A 1039 -30.98 6.17 -16.95
CA ASN A 1039 -30.04 7.27 -16.76
C ASN A 1039 -28.96 6.77 -15.80
N VAL A 1040 -27.86 6.28 -16.35
CA VAL A 1040 -26.75 5.67 -15.60
C VAL A 1040 -26.18 6.63 -14.56
N LEU A 1041 -25.97 7.90 -14.94
CA LEU A 1041 -25.50 8.95 -14.05
C LEU A 1041 -26.42 9.17 -12.84
N LYS A 1042 -27.73 9.18 -13.08
CA LYS A 1042 -28.73 9.33 -12.01
C LYS A 1042 -28.75 8.09 -11.09
N ALA A 1043 -28.70 6.89 -11.66
CA ALA A 1043 -28.69 5.65 -10.89
C ALA A 1043 -27.44 5.56 -9.99
N LEU A 1044 -26.27 5.96 -10.50
CA LEU A 1044 -25.04 6.01 -9.70
C LEU A 1044 -25.11 7.07 -8.58
N GLN A 1045 -25.77 8.20 -8.81
CA GLN A 1045 -26.00 9.19 -7.75
C GLN A 1045 -26.94 8.67 -6.67
N GLU A 1046 -27.97 7.90 -7.03
CA GLU A 1046 -28.87 7.26 -6.07
C GLU A 1046 -28.12 6.20 -5.24
N LEU A 1047 -27.31 5.37 -5.89
CA LEU A 1047 -26.44 4.39 -5.20
C LEU A 1047 -25.47 5.04 -4.20
N ARG A 1048 -24.89 6.20 -4.52
CA ARG A 1048 -23.97 6.92 -3.60
C ARG A 1048 -24.64 7.52 -2.36
N ASN A 1049 -25.97 7.64 -2.35
CA ASN A 1049 -26.73 8.21 -1.23
C ASN A 1049 -27.33 7.15 -0.32
N ILE A 1050 -27.29 5.87 -0.73
CA ILE A 1050 -27.64 4.69 0.05
C ILE A 1050 -26.41 4.28 0.86
#